data_AF-A0A1W9MSV9-F1
#
_entry.id   AF-A0A1W9MSV9-F1
#
_cell.length_a   1.000
_cell.length_b   1.000
_cell.length_c   1.000
_cell.angle_alpha   90.00
_cell.angle_beta   90.00
_cell.angle_gamma   90.00
#
_symmetry.space_group_name_H-M   'P 1'
#
loop_
_entity.id
_entity.type
_entity.pdbx_description
1 polymer ?
#
loop_
_entity_poly.entity_id
_entity_poly.type
_entity_poly.pdbx_seq_one_letter_code
_entity_poly.pdbx_strand_id
1 'polypeptide(L)'
;CPLPETERGISDLSSFPCREGGRGVRSVLLAIILCSFVLACTIAPENPRIEKDGKVYGTTVGAFRHRWWNYYERGTSFSDGQFWKQAEADFKAAIDQRNSDQRRVRTYGRHLSDYFPHRELGVALFHQNRYVEAVRELEASLSSENSAKAEYYLDKARKARIEQEHSDKTPPVIQLDSPQPDALSDASAITVSGMISDDTFVKEITINGDPVRIDLSAPKISFHQQTRIRPGKNAVIIEAKDLIGKISRTEQYLHCDRAGPIVNIDPPEAASGAYLIKGYAHDASGIRRIRINDTEIDAKSEREFSVNQTIALASNQNIIVIAEDILGNQTRAEISPVIAPSAKKSCYFKPVLLASTEMPFLFCQAETGRGIMTEEKKERRHRRLGTYYALIIGINEYTEWPVLRTAVNDAMGVKEVLSSRYGFPEKNVTLRVDKAATRETLLEDMKRLAGTLKESDNLLLYFAGHGQLDPLTGDGYWIPVNGKRDDPSSWITNSAIKNFVGSDSFLGKNVLIIADSCYSGTLLREKGGAIASTQGSTGMTLPESGVRSRGVTVIPTARNLEDKVYGLGLKRSRQILASGGIESVSDEGKGNHSLFAYHLLNAFKKNPYRLIDIEYLYNSFIWKPVVDKGGQRPIMGRLQSSMDEDGQFVIVSGDESANKVLAGTDEDSELLQRSSRIDSDPPEIDIPGWTDKKTVFIEQALLQIITKDPGGIQSVSVNGQKIVSRPGKNKLHSNYVADLKEGDNSFSVECSDQLGNKGKKDIVIHRKLQKVYETGARLSLAAYPFKTEGKGAEGVEDMVINRLIQSKRFNIKERKKTDDSVKSTASDEQNDAVEFGKKAGADVVLIGKVSAKENSLQIEARIVDTGSAEVMTLQDVYGEAGEDELAKTLSQGLTVKLRAEFPLIEGRVIKIKDKEVIINLGEESRIKKGMRLIFFQEGEVIKDPKTGEILGSDSQELGAASIQKLMPKMSYAMPSDAAVLPKLNESHKVVMK
;
A
#
# COMPACT_ATOMS: atom_id res chain seq x y z
N CYS A 1 -50.93 -36.01 23.97
CA CYS A 1 -49.67 -35.63 24.67
C CYS A 1 -48.56 -35.51 23.63
N PRO A 2 -47.65 -34.54 23.77
CA PRO A 2 -47.91 -33.21 23.24
C PRO A 2 -47.33 -32.92 21.84
N LEU A 3 -47.93 -31.90 21.22
CA LEU A 3 -47.59 -31.22 19.96
C LEU A 3 -46.50 -30.14 20.21
N PRO A 4 -46.14 -29.30 19.22
CA PRO A 4 -45.51 -29.61 17.94
C PRO A 4 -44.31 -28.65 17.66
N GLU A 5 -43.75 -28.63 16.45
CA GLU A 5 -43.59 -27.45 15.58
C GLU A 5 -42.76 -27.82 14.33
N THR A 6 -42.55 -26.85 13.42
CA THR A 6 -41.99 -26.97 12.04
C THR A 6 -42.94 -27.63 11.02
N GLU A 7 -43.14 -27.09 9.80
CA GLU A 7 -42.61 -25.85 9.20
C GLU A 7 -43.46 -25.34 8.00
N ARG A 8 -43.28 -24.05 7.66
CA ARG A 8 -43.38 -23.41 6.32
C ARG A 8 -44.56 -23.77 5.37
N GLY A 9 -45.55 -22.87 5.34
CA GLY A 9 -45.84 -21.97 4.20
C GLY A 9 -46.26 -22.52 2.82
N ILE A 10 -46.39 -21.61 1.85
CA ILE A 10 -46.77 -21.82 0.42
C ILE A 10 -48.24 -22.31 0.27
N SER A 11 -49.16 -21.65 -0.46
CA SER A 11 -49.21 -20.37 -1.19
C SER A 11 -50.71 -19.91 -1.24
N ASP A 12 -51.33 -19.16 -2.17
CA ASP A 12 -50.98 -18.62 -3.49
C ASP A 12 -51.91 -17.43 -3.91
N LEU A 13 -51.74 -16.97 -5.15
CA LEU A 13 -52.53 -15.97 -5.90
C LEU A 13 -54.05 -16.22 -5.97
N SER A 14 -54.84 -15.15 -5.86
CA SER A 14 -55.76 -14.69 -6.94
C SER A 14 -56.51 -13.39 -6.59
N SER A 15 -57.18 -12.79 -7.59
CA SER A 15 -57.45 -11.35 -7.69
C SER A 15 -58.94 -10.95 -7.75
N PHE A 16 -59.27 -9.79 -7.16
CA PHE A 16 -60.47 -8.94 -7.41
C PHE A 16 -61.89 -9.57 -7.12
N PRO A 17 -62.99 -8.78 -7.12
CA PRO A 17 -63.25 -7.53 -6.37
C PRO A 17 -64.66 -7.52 -5.69
N CYS A 18 -65.10 -6.33 -5.20
CA CYS A 18 -66.48 -5.97 -4.76
C CYS A 18 -66.98 -6.49 -3.38
N ARG A 19 -67.99 -5.89 -2.69
CA ARG A 19 -68.44 -4.48 -2.51
C ARG A 19 -69.51 -4.41 -1.38
N GLU A 20 -69.71 -3.22 -0.79
CA GLU A 20 -70.91 -2.76 0.00
C GLU A 20 -71.09 -3.13 1.49
N GLY A 21 -71.59 -2.14 2.28
CA GLY A 21 -72.22 -2.29 3.62
C GLY A 21 -71.32 -2.43 4.87
N GLY A 22 -71.50 -1.72 6.01
CA GLY A 22 -72.26 -0.48 6.27
C GLY A 22 -72.90 -0.34 7.67
N ARG A 23 -72.26 0.41 8.61
CA ARG A 23 -72.77 1.10 9.85
C ARG A 23 -73.71 0.30 10.82
N GLY A 24 -73.61 0.38 12.15
CA GLY A 24 -72.68 1.10 13.05
C GLY A 24 -73.31 1.42 14.44
N VAL A 25 -72.49 1.90 15.37
CA VAL A 25 -72.84 2.66 16.60
C VAL A 25 -73.80 2.04 17.63
N ARG A 26 -73.25 1.55 18.77
CA ARG A 26 -73.85 1.74 20.11
C ARG A 26 -72.84 1.65 21.27
N SER A 27 -71.85 2.53 21.21
CA SER A 27 -70.77 2.66 22.21
C SER A 27 -71.17 3.51 23.44
N VAL A 28 -70.18 3.82 24.29
CA VAL A 28 -70.11 4.93 25.27
C VAL A 28 -70.47 4.62 26.73
N LEU A 29 -71.73 4.28 27.09
CA LEU A 29 -72.24 4.71 28.41
C LEU A 29 -71.67 4.01 29.68
N LEU A 30 -71.29 2.72 29.66
CA LEU A 30 -70.87 2.00 30.88
C LEU A 30 -69.36 2.03 31.17
N ALA A 31 -68.57 2.76 30.38
CA ALA A 31 -67.11 2.82 30.50
C ALA A 31 -66.57 3.59 31.73
N ILE A 32 -67.46 4.12 32.58
CA ILE A 32 -67.13 5.05 33.69
C ILE A 32 -67.27 4.36 35.07
N ILE A 33 -67.61 3.07 35.12
CA ILE A 33 -67.55 2.25 36.35
C ILE A 33 -66.12 1.71 36.60
N LEU A 34 -65.18 2.02 35.69
CA LEU A 34 -63.76 2.08 35.97
C LEU A 34 -63.48 3.21 37.00
N CYS A 35 -62.83 2.90 38.14
CA CYS A 35 -61.74 3.73 38.73
C CYS A 35 -61.24 3.29 40.12
N SER A 36 -62.10 2.76 41.02
CA SER A 36 -61.85 2.98 42.47
C SER A 36 -61.47 1.78 43.36
N PHE A 37 -61.55 0.51 42.91
CA PHE A 37 -61.50 -0.64 43.83
C PHE A 37 -60.57 -1.81 43.48
N VAL A 38 -59.60 -1.63 42.58
CA VAL A 38 -58.54 -2.63 42.32
C VAL A 38 -57.16 -1.97 42.37
N LEU A 39 -56.64 -1.84 43.59
CA LEU A 39 -55.26 -1.47 43.91
C LEU A 39 -54.73 -2.44 44.96
N ALA A 40 -53.41 -2.69 44.95
CA ALA A 40 -52.70 -3.61 45.84
C ALA A 40 -53.00 -5.13 45.68
N CYS A 41 -52.83 -5.66 44.47
CA CYS A 41 -52.19 -6.98 44.30
C CYS A 41 -51.39 -7.03 42.99
N THR A 42 -50.06 -7.10 43.10
CA THR A 42 -49.13 -7.00 41.96
C THR A 42 -48.93 -8.35 41.29
N ILE A 43 -49.53 -8.54 40.12
CA ILE A 43 -49.16 -9.59 39.17
C ILE A 43 -48.24 -8.96 38.11
N ALA A 44 -47.02 -9.47 37.98
CA ALA A 44 -46.10 -9.03 36.94
C ALA A 44 -46.58 -9.52 35.56
N PRO A 45 -46.40 -8.75 34.48
CA PRO A 45 -46.86 -9.15 33.16
C PRO A 45 -46.07 -10.35 32.63
N GLU A 46 -46.77 -11.43 32.27
CA GLU A 46 -46.19 -12.47 31.43
C GLU A 46 -46.00 -11.93 30.00
N ASN A 47 -44.74 -11.83 29.55
CA ASN A 47 -44.45 -11.44 28.17
C ASN A 47 -44.95 -12.53 27.21
N PRO A 48 -45.78 -12.19 26.21
CA PRO A 48 -46.38 -13.18 25.31
C PRO A 48 -45.36 -13.79 24.36
N ARG A 49 -45.63 -15.03 23.92
CA ARG A 49 -44.98 -15.62 22.74
C ARG A 49 -45.41 -14.84 21.49
N ILE A 50 -44.49 -14.67 20.54
CA ILE A 50 -44.74 -13.87 19.34
C ILE A 50 -44.50 -14.76 18.12
N GLU A 51 -45.54 -14.96 17.31
CA GLU A 51 -45.40 -15.63 16.01
C GLU A 51 -45.03 -14.62 14.93
N LYS A 52 -44.07 -14.98 14.07
CA LYS A 52 -43.67 -14.23 12.89
C LYS A 52 -43.15 -15.22 11.85
N ASP A 53 -43.55 -15.03 10.59
CA ASP A 53 -43.10 -15.84 9.44
C ASP A 53 -43.29 -17.38 9.63
N GLY A 54 -44.30 -17.79 10.43
CA GLY A 54 -44.59 -19.18 10.76
C GLY A 54 -43.67 -19.84 11.79
N LYS A 55 -42.87 -19.05 12.54
CA LYS A 55 -42.04 -19.50 13.67
C LYS A 55 -42.46 -18.78 14.96
N VAL A 56 -42.52 -19.51 16.07
CA VAL A 56 -42.88 -18.96 17.38
C VAL A 56 -41.62 -18.58 18.17
N TYR A 57 -41.53 -17.30 18.52
CA TYR A 57 -40.42 -16.69 19.23
C TYR A 57 -40.80 -16.36 20.69
N GLY A 58 -39.81 -16.35 21.59
CA GLY A 58 -40.03 -16.27 23.03
C GLY A 58 -40.25 -17.66 23.68
N THR A 59 -39.60 -18.67 23.14
CA THR A 59 -39.69 -20.09 23.53
C THR A 59 -38.46 -20.54 24.36
N THR A 60 -38.62 -21.60 25.18
CA THR A 60 -37.54 -22.20 26.00
C THR A 60 -37.59 -23.73 25.93
N VAL A 61 -36.47 -24.41 26.18
CA VAL A 61 -36.39 -25.88 26.16
C VAL A 61 -36.94 -26.46 27.47
N GLY A 62 -38.26 -26.47 27.57
CA GLY A 62 -39.02 -26.94 28.73
C GLY A 62 -39.59 -25.81 29.59
N ALA A 63 -40.06 -26.16 30.79
CA ALA A 63 -40.77 -25.25 31.68
C ALA A 63 -39.90 -24.08 32.17
N PHE A 64 -40.44 -22.87 32.08
CA PHE A 64 -39.80 -21.65 32.56
C PHE A 64 -39.76 -21.65 34.11
N ARG A 65 -38.56 -21.73 34.70
CA ARG A 65 -38.37 -21.83 36.16
C ARG A 65 -37.64 -20.62 36.76
N HIS A 66 -37.67 -19.48 36.06
CA HIS A 66 -36.97 -18.24 36.43
C HIS A 66 -35.47 -18.43 36.68
N ARG A 67 -34.82 -19.37 35.98
CA ARG A 67 -33.36 -19.61 36.06
C ARG A 67 -32.62 -18.94 34.91
N TRP A 68 -31.37 -18.52 35.13
CA TRP A 68 -30.54 -17.80 34.15
C TRP A 68 -30.55 -18.41 32.74
N TRP A 69 -30.52 -19.75 32.61
CA TRP A 69 -30.54 -20.41 31.31
C TRP A 69 -31.90 -20.34 30.60
N ASN A 70 -33.02 -20.37 31.34
CA ASN A 70 -34.35 -20.15 30.75
C ASN A 70 -34.49 -18.73 30.19
N TYR A 71 -33.97 -17.74 30.92
CA TYR A 71 -33.93 -16.35 30.46
C TYR A 71 -33.05 -16.23 29.21
N TYR A 72 -31.83 -16.78 29.21
CA TYR A 72 -30.94 -16.73 28.04
C TYR A 72 -31.48 -17.45 26.80
N GLU A 73 -32.06 -18.65 26.94
CA GLU A 73 -32.73 -19.38 25.84
C GLU A 73 -33.88 -18.57 25.23
N ARG A 74 -34.67 -17.89 26.07
CA ARG A 74 -35.79 -17.06 25.60
C ARG A 74 -35.30 -15.78 24.93
N GLY A 75 -34.22 -15.19 25.45
CA GLY A 75 -33.54 -14.05 24.87
C GLY A 75 -32.98 -14.35 23.47
N THR A 76 -32.31 -15.49 23.27
CA THR A 76 -31.82 -15.88 21.93
C THR A 76 -32.98 -16.19 20.98
N SER A 77 -34.05 -16.82 21.46
CA SER A 77 -35.29 -17.01 20.69
C SER A 77 -35.86 -15.67 20.22
N PHE A 78 -36.00 -14.66 21.09
CA PHE A 78 -36.44 -13.32 20.66
C PHE A 78 -35.44 -12.62 19.72
N SER A 79 -34.13 -12.83 19.90
CA SER A 79 -33.05 -12.30 19.06
C SER A 79 -33.16 -12.81 17.61
N ASP A 80 -33.36 -14.12 17.41
CA ASP A 80 -33.62 -14.74 16.10
C ASP A 80 -34.82 -14.12 15.35
N GLY A 81 -35.85 -13.69 16.09
CA GLY A 81 -37.06 -13.07 15.54
C GLY A 81 -36.91 -11.57 15.26
N GLN A 82 -35.79 -10.96 15.66
CA GLN A 82 -35.54 -9.52 15.69
C GLN A 82 -36.42 -8.76 16.71
N PHE A 83 -36.88 -9.44 17.76
CA PHE A 83 -37.68 -8.87 18.85
C PHE A 83 -36.77 -8.32 19.97
N TRP A 84 -35.94 -7.34 19.59
CA TRP A 84 -34.77 -6.92 20.38
C TRP A 84 -35.09 -6.42 21.79
N LYS A 85 -36.24 -5.76 22.00
CA LYS A 85 -36.67 -5.28 23.33
C LYS A 85 -37.01 -6.42 24.28
N GLN A 86 -37.65 -7.46 23.77
CA GLN A 86 -37.98 -8.67 24.50
C GLN A 86 -36.70 -9.48 24.79
N ALA A 87 -35.81 -9.60 23.80
CA ALA A 87 -34.51 -10.24 23.95
C ALA A 87 -33.65 -9.58 25.04
N GLU A 88 -33.56 -8.24 25.03
CA GLU A 88 -32.81 -7.47 26.04
C GLU A 88 -33.31 -7.71 27.47
N ALA A 89 -34.63 -7.67 27.69
CA ALA A 89 -35.21 -7.87 29.02
C ALA A 89 -34.88 -9.27 29.58
N ASP A 90 -34.91 -10.28 28.71
CA ASP A 90 -34.53 -11.65 29.07
C ASP A 90 -33.02 -11.80 29.29
N PHE A 91 -32.16 -11.23 28.45
CA PHE A 91 -30.71 -11.29 28.68
C PHE A 91 -30.28 -10.58 29.97
N LYS A 92 -30.90 -9.43 30.31
CA LYS A 92 -30.64 -8.74 31.59
C LYS A 92 -31.02 -9.62 32.79
N ALA A 93 -32.19 -10.25 32.76
CA ALA A 93 -32.63 -11.18 33.81
C ALA A 93 -31.81 -12.50 33.87
N ALA A 94 -31.06 -12.85 32.82
CA ALA A 94 -30.04 -13.90 32.87
C ALA A 94 -28.75 -13.41 33.56
N ILE A 95 -28.28 -12.20 33.23
CA ILE A 95 -27.08 -11.56 33.80
C ILE A 95 -27.22 -11.34 35.31
N ASP A 96 -28.39 -10.87 35.77
CA ASP A 96 -28.72 -10.68 37.19
C ASP A 96 -28.54 -11.96 38.04
N GLN A 97 -28.53 -13.13 37.40
CA GLN A 97 -28.29 -14.44 38.02
C GLN A 97 -26.94 -15.06 37.68
N ARG A 98 -26.33 -14.74 36.52
CA ARG A 98 -25.01 -15.20 36.08
C ARG A 98 -24.41 -14.26 35.04
N ASN A 99 -23.38 -13.51 35.43
CA ASN A 99 -22.80 -12.35 34.77
C ASN A 99 -21.42 -12.59 34.11
N SER A 100 -21.21 -13.75 33.47
CA SER A 100 -19.92 -14.08 32.85
C SER A 100 -20.14 -14.95 31.62
N ASP A 101 -19.64 -14.46 30.48
CA ASP A 101 -19.65 -15.19 29.21
C ASP A 101 -18.58 -16.29 29.27
N GLN A 102 -18.99 -17.53 28.96
CA GLN A 102 -18.17 -18.73 29.16
C GLN A 102 -18.58 -19.81 28.15
N ARG A 103 -17.61 -20.50 27.55
CA ARG A 103 -17.87 -21.73 26.79
C ARG A 103 -18.28 -22.88 27.70
N ARG A 104 -19.10 -23.79 27.17
CA ARG A 104 -19.41 -25.10 27.79
C ARG A 104 -19.93 -25.02 29.24
N VAL A 105 -20.73 -24.01 29.56
CA VAL A 105 -21.36 -23.86 30.89
C VAL A 105 -22.41 -24.94 31.15
N ARG A 106 -22.36 -25.52 32.35
CA ARG A 106 -23.35 -26.50 32.81
C ARG A 106 -24.68 -25.84 33.15
N THR A 107 -25.74 -26.13 32.40
CA THR A 107 -27.11 -25.63 32.64
C THR A 107 -27.86 -26.53 33.62
N TYR A 108 -28.14 -27.78 33.24
CA TYR A 108 -28.73 -28.81 34.08
C TYR A 108 -28.19 -30.21 33.72
N GLY A 109 -28.28 -31.16 34.66
CA GLY A 109 -27.84 -32.54 34.43
C GLY A 109 -26.36 -32.63 34.06
N ARG A 110 -26.05 -33.13 32.86
CA ARG A 110 -24.72 -33.14 32.24
C ARG A 110 -24.61 -32.22 31.01
N HIS A 111 -25.63 -31.44 30.69
CA HIS A 111 -25.61 -30.58 29.51
C HIS A 111 -24.67 -29.39 29.71
N LEU A 112 -23.78 -29.20 28.74
CA LEU A 112 -22.88 -28.05 28.63
C LEU A 112 -23.33 -27.23 27.42
N SER A 113 -23.49 -25.92 27.58
CA SER A 113 -23.88 -25.00 26.50
C SER A 113 -22.99 -23.77 26.51
N ASP A 114 -22.75 -23.16 25.36
CA ASP A 114 -22.02 -21.90 25.25
C ASP A 114 -22.94 -20.75 25.72
N TYR A 115 -22.57 -20.12 26.82
CA TYR A 115 -23.35 -19.10 27.51
C TYR A 115 -22.67 -17.76 27.33
N PHE A 116 -23.23 -16.91 26.48
CA PHE A 116 -22.68 -15.59 26.15
C PHE A 116 -23.76 -14.50 26.29
N PRO A 117 -24.34 -14.31 27.50
CA PRO A 117 -25.41 -13.34 27.70
C PRO A 117 -24.98 -11.92 27.35
N HIS A 118 -23.75 -11.51 27.67
CA HIS A 118 -23.26 -10.16 27.40
C HIS A 118 -23.05 -9.96 25.89
N ARG A 119 -22.56 -10.97 25.15
CA ARG A 119 -22.50 -10.93 23.68
C ARG A 119 -23.86 -10.71 23.03
N GLU A 120 -24.84 -11.55 23.37
CA GLU A 120 -26.14 -11.54 22.69
C GLU A 120 -27.01 -10.36 23.13
N LEU A 121 -26.88 -9.91 24.39
CA LEU A 121 -27.40 -8.62 24.84
C LEU A 121 -26.79 -7.48 24.03
N GLY A 122 -25.47 -7.47 23.82
CA GLY A 122 -24.78 -6.47 23.03
C GLY A 122 -25.28 -6.40 21.58
N VAL A 123 -25.49 -7.55 20.93
CA VAL A 123 -26.11 -7.62 19.59
C VAL A 123 -27.55 -7.10 19.59
N ALA A 124 -28.37 -7.44 20.60
CA ALA A 124 -29.74 -6.94 20.72
C ALA A 124 -29.81 -5.43 21.01
N LEU A 125 -28.81 -4.85 21.69
CA LEU A 125 -28.69 -3.41 21.91
C LEU A 125 -28.19 -2.69 20.65
N PHE A 126 -27.27 -3.29 19.89
CA PHE A 126 -26.80 -2.78 18.60
C PHE A 126 -27.97 -2.57 17.63
N HIS A 127 -28.86 -3.57 17.48
CA HIS A 127 -30.03 -3.46 16.61
C HIS A 127 -31.17 -2.59 17.15
N GLN A 128 -31.07 -2.10 18.39
CA GLN A 128 -31.92 -1.03 18.95
C GLN A 128 -31.29 0.36 18.84
N ASN A 129 -30.16 0.49 18.13
CA ASN A 129 -29.35 1.69 18.02
C ASN A 129 -28.83 2.21 19.39
N ARG A 130 -28.69 1.32 20.38
CA ARG A 130 -28.21 1.59 21.75
C ARG A 130 -26.76 1.18 21.90
N TYR A 131 -25.96 1.69 20.99
CA TYR A 131 -24.63 1.17 20.72
C TYR A 131 -23.60 1.37 21.85
N VAL A 132 -23.82 2.34 22.74
CA VAL A 132 -22.98 2.53 23.95
C VAL A 132 -23.14 1.35 24.91
N GLU A 133 -24.37 0.93 25.19
CA GLU A 133 -24.64 -0.29 25.94
C GLU A 133 -24.17 -1.51 25.14
N ALA A 134 -24.39 -1.54 23.81
CA ALA A 134 -23.94 -2.64 22.96
C ALA A 134 -22.44 -2.93 23.09
N VAL A 135 -21.61 -1.89 22.98
CA VAL A 135 -20.15 -2.00 23.13
C VAL A 135 -19.80 -2.42 24.56
N ARG A 136 -20.42 -1.84 25.59
CA ARG A 136 -20.14 -2.22 27.00
C ARG A 136 -20.34 -3.72 27.24
N GLU A 137 -21.43 -4.29 26.72
CA GLU A 137 -21.74 -5.71 26.89
C GLU A 137 -20.90 -6.60 25.96
N LEU A 138 -20.52 -6.15 24.77
CA LEU A 138 -19.57 -6.86 23.91
C LEU A 138 -18.13 -6.84 24.45
N GLU A 139 -17.73 -5.76 25.14
CA GLU A 139 -16.44 -5.67 25.85
C GLU A 139 -16.46 -6.53 27.12
N ALA A 140 -17.57 -6.57 27.87
CA ALA A 140 -17.76 -7.52 28.97
C ALA A 140 -17.66 -8.98 28.49
N SER A 141 -18.25 -9.29 27.32
CA SER A 141 -18.14 -10.60 26.66
C SER A 141 -16.68 -10.98 26.39
N LEU A 142 -15.93 -10.16 25.64
CA LEU A 142 -14.52 -10.45 25.33
C LEU A 142 -13.61 -10.44 26.56
N SER A 143 -13.94 -9.66 27.60
CA SER A 143 -13.20 -9.69 28.87
C SER A 143 -13.35 -11.01 29.65
N SER A 144 -14.30 -11.87 29.27
CA SER A 144 -14.53 -13.17 29.91
C SER A 144 -14.32 -14.37 28.98
N GLU A 145 -14.57 -14.27 27.67
CA GLU A 145 -14.33 -15.35 26.69
C GLU A 145 -14.23 -14.81 25.24
N ASN A 146 -13.09 -15.03 24.58
CA ASN A 146 -12.85 -14.53 23.21
C ASN A 146 -13.79 -15.17 22.17
N SER A 147 -14.26 -14.38 21.21
CA SER A 147 -15.22 -14.82 20.20
C SER A 147 -15.22 -13.91 18.98
N ALA A 148 -14.92 -14.45 17.79
CA ALA A 148 -14.99 -13.71 16.53
C ALA A 148 -16.37 -13.07 16.23
N LYS A 149 -17.48 -13.61 16.76
CA LYS A 149 -18.80 -12.96 16.69
C LYS A 149 -18.84 -11.73 17.60
N ALA A 150 -18.29 -11.81 18.81
CA ALA A 150 -18.16 -10.67 19.70
C ALA A 150 -17.18 -9.64 19.13
N GLU A 151 -16.03 -10.03 18.60
CA GLU A 151 -15.08 -9.14 17.91
C GLU A 151 -15.71 -8.44 16.70
N TYR A 152 -16.38 -9.17 15.81
CA TYR A 152 -17.03 -8.58 14.64
C TYR A 152 -18.19 -7.66 15.01
N TYR A 153 -19.04 -8.07 15.95
CA TYR A 153 -20.10 -7.18 16.47
C TYR A 153 -19.54 -6.09 17.37
N LEU A 154 -18.33 -6.19 17.91
CA LEU A 154 -17.66 -5.12 18.66
C LEU A 154 -16.97 -4.15 17.71
N ASP A 155 -16.44 -4.56 16.57
CA ASP A 155 -15.97 -3.64 15.52
C ASP A 155 -17.16 -3.01 14.79
N LYS A 156 -18.28 -3.73 14.62
CA LYS A 156 -19.53 -3.13 14.15
C LYS A 156 -20.22 -2.28 15.19
N ALA A 157 -20.24 -2.67 16.46
CA ALA A 157 -20.85 -1.86 17.52
C ALA A 157 -19.94 -0.75 17.96
N ARG A 158 -18.61 -0.84 17.82
CA ARG A 158 -17.72 0.33 17.82
C ARG A 158 -18.08 1.15 16.60
N LYS A 159 -17.94 0.68 15.35
CA LYS A 159 -18.31 1.46 14.14
C LYS A 159 -19.72 2.04 14.17
N ALA A 160 -20.68 1.38 14.83
CA ALA A 160 -22.05 1.87 14.95
C ALA A 160 -22.37 2.61 16.23
N ARG A 161 -21.61 2.43 17.32
CA ARG A 161 -21.34 3.43 18.38
C ARG A 161 -20.51 4.58 17.82
N ILE A 162 -20.22 4.52 16.52
CA ILE A 162 -19.58 5.48 15.64
C ILE A 162 -20.55 5.88 14.44
N GLU A 163 -21.87 5.52 14.37
CA GLU A 163 -22.88 5.90 13.31
C GLU A 163 -24.16 6.79 13.61
N GLN A 164 -24.55 7.15 14.86
CA GLN A 164 -25.44 8.30 15.33
C GLN A 164 -25.04 9.68 16.22
N GLU A 165 -24.00 10.28 17.01
CA GLU A 165 -22.50 10.47 17.49
C GLU A 165 -21.44 11.19 16.51
N HIS A 166 -20.45 10.59 15.79
CA HIS A 166 -19.40 11.18 14.88
C HIS A 166 -17.92 11.56 15.35
N SER A 167 -17.22 10.93 16.34
CA SER A 167 -15.96 11.08 17.19
C SER A 167 -14.93 11.34 16.24
N ASP A 168 -14.04 10.33 15.81
CA ASP A 168 -12.90 9.90 14.87
C ASP A 168 -11.69 10.70 14.15
N LYS A 169 -10.69 11.36 14.80
CA LYS A 169 -10.03 12.64 14.38
C LYS A 169 -8.90 12.36 13.43
N THR A 170 -7.71 12.22 14.01
CA THR A 170 -6.55 12.08 13.20
C THR A 170 -6.74 10.77 12.48
N PRO A 171 -6.51 10.74 11.16
CA PRO A 171 -6.19 9.47 10.58
C PRO A 171 -4.97 8.89 11.33
N PRO A 172 -4.87 7.56 11.45
CA PRO A 172 -3.96 6.87 12.36
C PRO A 172 -2.53 7.40 12.34
N VAL A 173 -2.02 7.86 13.48
CA VAL A 173 -0.67 8.40 13.57
C VAL A 173 0.34 7.26 13.45
N ILE A 174 0.93 7.13 12.27
CA ILE A 174 2.08 6.25 12.02
C ILE A 174 3.29 6.85 12.72
N GLN A 175 3.96 6.04 13.54
CA GLN A 175 5.34 6.26 13.97
C GLN A 175 6.17 5.07 13.51
N LEU A 176 7.40 5.34 13.10
CA LEU A 176 8.29 4.36 12.47
C LEU A 176 9.60 4.29 13.25
N ASP A 177 9.92 3.10 13.73
CA ASP A 177 11.13 2.82 14.52
C ASP A 177 12.28 2.37 13.60
N SER A 178 11.94 1.68 12.49
CA SER A 178 12.86 1.23 11.45
C SER A 178 12.14 1.16 10.10
N PRO A 179 12.77 1.53 8.96
CA PRO A 179 14.12 2.08 8.83
C PRO A 179 14.25 3.53 9.35
N GLN A 180 15.49 4.00 9.55
CA GLN A 180 15.80 5.39 9.89
C GLN A 180 16.00 6.26 8.63
N PRO A 181 15.93 7.62 8.74
CA PRO A 181 16.11 8.52 7.60
C PRO A 181 17.43 8.41 6.86
N ASP A 182 17.33 8.16 5.54
CA ASP A 182 18.44 7.93 4.62
C ASP A 182 19.43 6.85 5.12
N ALA A 183 18.95 5.89 5.92
CA ALA A 183 19.73 4.77 6.43
C ALA A 183 20.39 3.98 5.28
N LEU A 184 21.62 3.56 5.51
CA LEU A 184 22.38 2.69 4.62
C LEU A 184 22.24 1.23 5.06
N SER A 185 22.12 0.29 4.12
CA SER A 185 22.02 -1.14 4.42
C SER A 185 22.46 -2.03 3.26
N ASP A 186 23.14 -3.13 3.57
CA ASP A 186 23.47 -4.23 2.67
C ASP A 186 22.36 -5.28 2.52
N ALA A 187 21.38 -5.29 3.43
CA ALA A 187 20.40 -6.37 3.55
C ALA A 187 19.46 -6.49 2.34
N SER A 188 18.98 -7.72 2.08
CA SER A 188 17.98 -8.03 1.04
C SER A 188 16.53 -7.71 1.45
N ALA A 189 16.29 -7.63 2.75
CA ALA A 189 15.06 -7.15 3.35
C ALA A 189 15.40 -6.43 4.66
N ILE A 190 14.54 -5.51 5.06
CA ILE A 190 14.62 -4.79 6.34
C ILE A 190 13.37 -5.05 7.15
N THR A 191 13.50 -5.05 8.47
CA THR A 191 12.34 -4.97 9.35
C THR A 191 11.81 -3.54 9.28
N VAL A 192 10.63 -3.39 8.70
CA VAL A 192 9.81 -2.19 8.83
C VAL A 192 8.99 -2.38 10.09
N SER A 193 9.34 -1.64 11.14
CA SER A 193 8.68 -1.72 12.44
C SER A 193 8.30 -0.35 12.93
N GLY A 194 7.16 -0.30 13.60
CA GLY A 194 6.60 0.95 14.08
C GLY A 194 5.35 0.74 14.91
N MET A 195 4.68 1.84 15.14
CA MET A 195 3.58 1.93 16.08
C MET A 195 2.53 2.85 15.49
N ILE A 196 1.41 2.27 15.10
CA ILE A 196 0.28 3.01 14.54
C ILE A 196 -0.72 3.23 15.68
N SER A 197 -0.82 4.48 16.10
CA SER A 197 -1.64 4.91 17.24
C SER A 197 -2.75 5.82 16.76
N ASP A 198 -3.96 5.50 17.16
CA ASP A 198 -5.17 5.98 16.53
C ASP A 198 -6.25 6.15 17.59
N ASP A 199 -6.87 7.30 17.56
CA ASP A 199 -7.42 7.95 18.72
C ASP A 199 -8.78 7.34 19.22
N THR A 200 -9.26 6.29 18.54
CA THR A 200 -10.17 5.24 19.04
C THR A 200 -9.71 3.86 18.57
N PHE A 201 -9.69 3.56 17.27
CA PHE A 201 -9.39 2.21 16.76
C PHE A 201 -8.82 2.16 15.33
N VAL A 202 -7.53 1.79 15.21
CA VAL A 202 -6.91 1.33 13.96
C VAL A 202 -7.66 0.08 13.48
N LYS A 203 -7.95 -0.02 12.18
CA LYS A 203 -8.50 -1.26 11.60
C LYS A 203 -7.64 -1.90 10.52
N GLU A 204 -6.85 -1.12 9.80
CA GLU A 204 -6.10 -1.56 8.62
C GLU A 204 -4.73 -0.87 8.58
N ILE A 205 -3.68 -1.62 8.24
CA ILE A 205 -2.30 -1.13 8.11
C ILE A 205 -1.72 -1.82 6.88
N THR A 206 -0.99 -1.08 6.05
CA THR A 206 -0.24 -1.61 4.91
C THR A 206 1.18 -1.04 4.85
N ILE A 207 2.11 -1.80 4.28
CA ILE A 207 3.50 -1.40 4.05
C ILE A 207 3.84 -1.72 2.60
N ASN A 208 4.19 -0.70 1.81
CA ASN A 208 4.30 -0.75 0.34
C ASN A 208 3.04 -1.29 -0.38
N GLY A 209 1.89 -1.30 0.32
CA GLY A 209 0.62 -1.88 -0.14
C GLY A 209 0.31 -3.28 0.43
N ASP A 210 1.26 -3.95 1.10
CA ASP A 210 1.05 -5.26 1.71
C ASP A 210 0.38 -5.12 3.10
N PRO A 211 -0.75 -5.80 3.39
CA PRO A 211 -1.49 -5.61 4.63
C PRO A 211 -0.85 -6.34 5.84
N VAL A 212 -0.76 -5.64 6.97
CA VAL A 212 -0.44 -6.21 8.30
C VAL A 212 -1.72 -6.79 8.91
N ARG A 213 -1.64 -7.99 9.49
CA ARG A 213 -2.78 -8.66 10.13
C ARG A 213 -3.22 -7.93 11.42
N ILE A 214 -4.52 -7.64 11.50
CA ILE A 214 -5.21 -7.12 12.69
C ILE A 214 -6.49 -7.93 12.89
N ASP A 215 -6.63 -8.59 14.04
CA ASP A 215 -7.82 -9.41 14.33
C ASP A 215 -9.00 -8.54 14.83
N LEU A 216 -8.79 -7.74 15.88
CA LEU A 216 -9.74 -6.77 16.42
C LEU A 216 -9.19 -5.34 16.29
N SER A 217 -10.06 -4.35 16.02
CA SER A 217 -9.63 -2.95 15.99
C SER A 217 -9.18 -2.45 17.37
N ALA A 218 -8.09 -1.67 17.41
CA ALA A 218 -7.43 -1.26 18.66
C ALA A 218 -6.89 0.18 18.57
N PRO A 219 -6.88 0.97 19.68
CA PRO A 219 -6.38 2.35 19.66
C PRO A 219 -4.88 2.47 19.37
N LYS A 220 -4.16 1.35 19.45
CA LYS A 220 -2.72 1.33 19.27
C LYS A 220 -2.27 -0.06 18.84
N ILE A 221 -1.63 -0.14 17.68
CA ILE A 221 -1.14 -1.38 17.08
C ILE A 221 0.34 -1.20 16.78
N SER A 222 1.18 -1.92 17.54
CA SER A 222 2.57 -2.13 17.17
C SER A 222 2.61 -3.07 15.97
N PHE A 223 3.34 -2.71 14.93
CA PHE A 223 3.53 -3.54 13.74
C PHE A 223 5.02 -3.79 13.51
N HIS A 224 5.33 -4.99 13.02
CA HIS A 224 6.65 -5.32 12.50
C HIS A 224 6.47 -6.29 11.33
N GLN A 225 7.12 -6.00 10.21
CA GLN A 225 7.04 -6.81 9.00
C GLN A 225 8.38 -6.71 8.27
N GLN A 226 8.86 -7.81 7.71
CA GLN A 226 10.01 -7.75 6.82
C GLN A 226 9.57 -7.31 5.42
N THR A 227 10.14 -6.23 4.93
CA THR A 227 9.88 -5.68 3.59
C THR A 227 11.17 -5.79 2.77
N ARG A 228 11.06 -6.36 1.56
CA ARG A 228 12.21 -6.54 0.66
C ARG A 228 12.66 -5.20 0.08
N ILE A 229 13.98 -5.01 -0.04
CA ILE A 229 14.60 -3.80 -0.60
C ILE A 229 15.55 -4.15 -1.75
N ARG A 230 15.62 -3.26 -2.74
CA ARG A 230 16.44 -3.38 -3.96
C ARG A 230 17.71 -2.53 -3.81
N PRO A 231 18.83 -2.86 -4.46
CA PRO A 231 19.99 -1.95 -4.52
C PRO A 231 19.59 -0.54 -5.04
N GLY A 232 20.20 0.50 -4.49
CA GLY A 232 19.86 1.91 -4.73
C GLY A 232 18.91 2.52 -3.68
N LYS A 233 18.33 3.69 -3.99
CA LYS A 233 17.39 4.38 -3.08
C LYS A 233 16.04 3.66 -3.07
N ASN A 234 15.55 3.30 -1.89
CA ASN A 234 14.21 2.75 -1.68
C ASN A 234 13.36 3.75 -0.91
N ALA A 235 12.04 3.71 -1.15
CA ALA A 235 11.04 4.31 -0.28
C ALA A 235 10.23 3.19 0.38
N VAL A 236 10.05 3.26 1.69
CA VAL A 236 9.10 2.45 2.44
C VAL A 236 7.89 3.33 2.71
N ILE A 237 6.76 2.99 2.09
CA ILE A 237 5.49 3.69 2.25
C ILE A 237 4.68 2.90 3.28
N ILE A 238 4.36 3.50 4.42
CA ILE A 238 3.43 2.94 5.39
C ILE A 238 2.12 3.70 5.22
N GLU A 239 1.01 3.00 5.06
CA GLU A 239 -0.33 3.58 5.00
C GLU A 239 -1.23 2.89 6.02
N ALA A 240 -1.94 3.68 6.81
CA ALA A 240 -2.75 3.22 7.94
C ALA A 240 -4.17 3.77 7.82
N LYS A 241 -5.15 3.01 8.30
CA LYS A 241 -6.57 3.36 8.22
C LYS A 241 -7.36 2.88 9.44
N ASP A 242 -8.21 3.77 9.92
CA ASP A 242 -9.07 3.55 11.08
C ASP A 242 -10.33 2.72 10.75
N LEU A 243 -11.14 2.47 11.77
CA LEU A 243 -12.41 1.76 11.68
C LEU A 243 -13.47 2.49 10.80
N ILE A 244 -13.31 3.80 10.54
CA ILE A 244 -14.28 4.60 9.79
C ILE A 244 -13.95 4.64 8.29
N GLY A 245 -12.66 4.80 7.96
CA GLY A 245 -12.12 5.04 6.63
C GLY A 245 -11.20 6.26 6.46
N LYS A 246 -10.69 6.94 7.50
CA LYS A 246 -9.64 7.97 7.28
C LYS A 246 -8.27 7.29 7.16
N ILE A 247 -7.36 7.97 6.47
CA ILE A 247 -6.10 7.38 6.00
C ILE A 247 -4.94 8.31 6.32
N SER A 248 -3.88 7.73 6.87
CA SER A 248 -2.58 8.36 7.11
C SER A 248 -1.53 7.64 6.29
N ARG A 249 -0.57 8.39 5.74
CA ARG A 249 0.57 7.84 5.00
C ARG A 249 1.88 8.46 5.47
N THR A 250 2.94 7.67 5.50
CA THR A 250 4.32 8.08 5.82
C THR A 250 5.26 7.44 4.81
N GLU A 251 6.23 8.19 4.33
CA GLU A 251 7.28 7.67 3.45
C GLU A 251 8.63 7.76 4.15
N GLN A 252 9.36 6.65 4.19
CA GLN A 252 10.71 6.60 4.73
C GLN A 252 11.71 6.17 3.67
N TYR A 253 12.64 7.06 3.36
CA TYR A 253 13.72 6.82 2.41
C TYR A 253 14.93 6.19 3.08
N LEU A 254 15.57 5.25 2.37
CA LEU A 254 16.82 4.59 2.71
C LEU A 254 17.63 4.30 1.43
N HIS A 255 18.90 3.96 1.55
CA HIS A 255 19.75 3.53 0.44
C HIS A 255 20.30 2.13 0.72
N CYS A 256 20.18 1.24 -0.26
CA CYS A 256 20.71 -0.11 -0.16
C CYS A 256 21.93 -0.28 -1.05
N ASP A 257 23.05 -0.70 -0.49
CA ASP A 257 24.28 -0.94 -1.26
C ASP A 257 24.93 -2.26 -0.89
N ARG A 258 25.27 -3.04 -1.92
CA ARG A 258 25.79 -4.41 -1.86
C ARG A 258 26.98 -4.61 -2.80
N ALA A 259 27.50 -3.53 -3.36
CA ALA A 259 28.71 -3.55 -4.17
C ALA A 259 29.89 -3.16 -3.27
N GLY A 260 31.03 -3.81 -3.45
CA GLY A 260 32.29 -3.26 -2.93
C GLY A 260 32.68 -2.02 -3.74
N PRO A 261 33.47 -1.08 -3.16
CA PRO A 261 33.95 0.10 -3.86
C PRO A 261 34.55 -0.21 -5.22
N ILE A 262 34.33 0.65 -6.21
CA ILE A 262 34.99 0.52 -7.52
C ILE A 262 36.45 0.96 -7.35
N VAL A 263 37.37 0.00 -7.30
CA VAL A 263 38.81 0.25 -7.19
C VAL A 263 39.47 0.19 -8.57
N ASN A 264 40.15 1.26 -8.94
CA ASN A 264 41.02 1.32 -10.11
C ASN A 264 42.47 1.49 -9.64
N ILE A 265 43.38 0.67 -10.16
CA ILE A 265 44.80 0.63 -9.72
C ILE A 265 45.67 0.68 -10.97
N ASP A 266 46.57 1.66 -11.03
CA ASP A 266 47.55 1.77 -12.11
C ASP A 266 48.57 0.62 -12.03
N PRO A 267 49.17 0.19 -13.16
CA PRO A 267 50.23 -0.81 -13.17
C PRO A 267 51.38 -0.42 -12.21
N PRO A 268 51.73 -1.24 -11.19
CA PRO A 268 52.70 -0.85 -10.17
C PRO A 268 54.08 -0.49 -10.75
N GLU A 269 54.54 0.72 -10.46
CA GLU A 269 55.82 1.24 -10.96
C GLU A 269 56.96 0.80 -10.04
N ALA A 270 57.95 0.08 -10.58
CA ALA A 270 59.10 -0.37 -9.81
C ALA A 270 60.05 0.81 -9.50
N ALA A 271 60.22 1.12 -8.21
CA ALA A 271 60.98 2.25 -7.71
C ALA A 271 62.01 1.79 -6.65
N SER A 272 63.27 1.63 -7.07
CA SER A 272 64.43 1.43 -6.18
C SER A 272 64.30 0.30 -5.14
N GLY A 273 63.67 -0.83 -5.50
CA GLY A 273 63.44 -1.98 -4.61
C GLY A 273 62.07 -1.99 -3.91
N ALA A 274 61.27 -0.94 -4.11
CA ALA A 274 59.87 -0.85 -3.74
C ALA A 274 58.98 -0.77 -4.99
N TYR A 275 57.66 -0.85 -4.81
CA TYR A 275 56.66 -0.59 -5.84
C TYR A 275 55.80 0.60 -5.45
N LEU A 276 55.61 1.54 -6.38
CA LEU A 276 54.69 2.67 -6.25
C LEU A 276 53.33 2.27 -6.80
N ILE A 277 52.31 2.33 -5.94
CA ILE A 277 50.93 2.01 -6.25
C ILE A 277 50.14 3.31 -6.32
N LYS A 278 49.58 3.59 -7.49
CA LYS A 278 48.67 4.70 -7.77
C LYS A 278 47.30 4.14 -8.11
N GLY A 279 46.26 4.92 -7.87
CA GLY A 279 44.90 4.56 -8.21
C GLY A 279 43.88 5.41 -7.49
N TYR A 280 42.62 5.00 -7.58
CA TYR A 280 41.52 5.58 -6.80
C TYR A 280 40.48 4.50 -6.52
N ALA A 281 39.77 4.64 -5.40
CA ALA A 281 38.50 3.99 -5.20
C ALA A 281 37.37 5.02 -5.31
N HIS A 282 36.20 4.60 -5.77
CA HIS A 282 34.96 5.37 -5.72
C HIS A 282 33.82 4.51 -5.17
N ASP A 283 33.03 5.08 -4.26
CA ASP A 283 31.84 4.44 -3.69
C ASP A 283 30.71 5.45 -3.42
N ALA A 284 29.45 5.02 -3.58
CA ALA A 284 28.28 5.88 -3.40
C ALA A 284 27.86 6.04 -1.92
N SER A 285 28.04 5.00 -1.13
CA SER A 285 27.86 4.99 0.32
C SER A 285 29.03 5.73 1.00
N GLY A 286 30.25 5.47 0.54
CA GLY A 286 31.49 6.16 0.95
C GLY A 286 32.57 5.18 1.39
N ILE A 287 33.83 5.53 1.16
CA ILE A 287 34.96 4.61 1.36
C ILE A 287 35.45 4.74 2.80
N ARG A 288 35.36 3.67 3.57
CA ARG A 288 35.86 3.62 4.95
C ARG A 288 37.38 3.57 4.97
N ARG A 289 37.97 2.64 4.23
CA ARG A 289 39.42 2.39 4.24
C ARG A 289 39.90 1.65 2.99
N ILE A 290 41.20 1.77 2.73
CA ILE A 290 41.90 0.97 1.73
C ILE A 290 43.15 0.38 2.38
N ARG A 291 43.29 -0.95 2.31
CA ARG A 291 44.45 -1.70 2.81
C ARG A 291 45.29 -2.22 1.65
N ILE A 292 46.59 -1.98 1.69
CA ILE A 292 47.59 -2.48 0.76
C ILE A 292 48.57 -3.35 1.56
N ASN A 293 48.52 -4.67 1.35
CA ASN A 293 49.18 -5.67 2.20
C ASN A 293 48.94 -5.37 3.69
N ASP A 294 49.98 -5.00 4.44
CA ASP A 294 49.91 -4.73 5.88
C ASP A 294 49.76 -3.23 6.21
N THR A 295 49.67 -2.36 5.19
CA THR A 295 49.46 -0.91 5.34
C THR A 295 47.99 -0.57 5.18
N GLU A 296 47.35 -0.02 6.22
CA GLU A 296 45.96 0.43 6.19
C GLU A 296 45.88 1.96 6.09
N ILE A 297 45.00 2.46 5.22
CA ILE A 297 44.78 3.88 4.94
C ILE A 297 43.31 4.19 5.18
N ASP A 298 43.03 5.07 6.16
CA ASP A 298 41.69 5.60 6.42
C ASP A 298 41.28 6.56 5.30
N ALA A 299 40.13 6.28 4.67
CA ALA A 299 39.57 7.06 3.57
C ALA A 299 38.45 8.02 4.04
N LYS A 300 38.23 8.13 5.36
CA LYS A 300 37.38 9.14 6.02
C LYS A 300 35.92 9.17 5.59
N SER A 301 35.40 8.09 5.00
CA SER A 301 34.07 8.04 4.37
C SER A 301 33.92 8.95 3.14
N GLU A 302 35.03 9.35 2.50
CA GLU A 302 35.01 10.10 1.25
C GLU A 302 34.47 9.21 0.10
N ARG A 303 33.67 9.78 -0.81
CA ARG A 303 33.06 9.03 -1.94
C ARG A 303 34.03 8.69 -3.06
N GLU A 304 35.12 9.43 -3.17
CA GLU A 304 36.22 9.15 -4.09
C GLU A 304 37.52 9.40 -3.34
N PHE A 305 38.40 8.40 -3.29
CA PHE A 305 39.64 8.46 -2.55
C PHE A 305 40.82 8.03 -3.42
N SER A 306 41.76 8.93 -3.65
CA SER A 306 42.96 8.67 -4.45
C SER A 306 44.08 8.07 -3.60
N VAL A 307 44.68 6.99 -4.09
CA VAL A 307 45.80 6.29 -3.44
C VAL A 307 47.09 6.56 -4.20
N ASN A 308 48.16 6.87 -3.47
CA ASN A 308 49.49 7.10 -4.02
C ASN A 308 50.53 6.69 -2.96
N GLN A 309 50.82 5.38 -2.87
CA GLN A 309 51.59 4.79 -1.78
C GLN A 309 52.73 3.91 -2.31
N THR A 310 53.93 4.10 -1.75
CA THR A 310 55.09 3.23 -1.98
C THR A 310 55.09 2.08 -0.98
N ILE A 311 55.26 0.84 -1.43
CA ILE A 311 55.43 -0.35 -0.57
C ILE A 311 56.72 -1.11 -0.91
N ALA A 312 57.43 -1.56 0.12
CA ALA A 312 58.47 -2.58 -0.04
C ALA A 312 57.82 -3.97 -0.12
N LEU A 313 58.36 -4.85 -0.96
CA LEU A 313 57.90 -6.24 -1.10
C LEU A 313 59.07 -7.20 -0.92
N ALA A 314 58.81 -8.34 -0.28
CA ALA A 314 59.69 -9.49 -0.37
C ALA A 314 59.63 -10.11 -1.78
N SER A 315 60.67 -10.84 -2.18
CA SER A 315 60.69 -11.54 -3.47
C SER A 315 59.49 -12.50 -3.60
N ASN A 316 58.79 -12.44 -4.74
CA ASN A 316 57.56 -13.18 -5.04
C ASN A 316 56.34 -12.89 -4.13
N GLN A 317 56.34 -11.81 -3.33
CA GLN A 317 55.15 -11.37 -2.59
C GLN A 317 54.17 -10.68 -3.54
N ASN A 318 52.92 -11.16 -3.62
CA ASN A 318 51.84 -10.49 -4.34
C ASN A 318 51.43 -9.19 -3.62
N ILE A 319 50.91 -8.24 -4.38
CA ILE A 319 50.29 -7.01 -3.86
C ILE A 319 48.79 -7.28 -3.72
N ILE A 320 48.28 -7.28 -2.50
CA ILE A 320 46.86 -7.42 -2.19
C ILE A 320 46.33 -6.03 -1.82
N VAL A 321 45.36 -5.53 -2.57
CA VAL A 321 44.66 -4.28 -2.28
C VAL A 321 43.20 -4.59 -1.96
N ILE A 322 42.70 -4.08 -0.84
CA ILE A 322 41.31 -4.22 -0.41
C ILE A 322 40.76 -2.84 -0.09
N ALA A 323 39.74 -2.39 -0.81
CA ALA A 323 38.92 -1.26 -0.39
C ALA A 323 37.67 -1.76 0.33
N GLU A 324 37.24 -1.03 1.36
CA GLU A 324 36.05 -1.31 2.16
C GLU A 324 35.19 -0.03 2.22
N ASP A 325 33.90 -0.14 1.93
CA ASP A 325 32.94 0.96 2.11
C ASP A 325 32.55 1.12 3.60
N ILE A 326 31.67 2.08 3.91
CA ILE A 326 31.14 2.29 5.27
C ILE A 326 30.11 1.24 5.73
N LEU A 327 29.70 0.31 4.86
CA LEU A 327 28.82 -0.84 5.20
C LEU A 327 29.61 -2.13 5.45
N GLY A 328 30.87 -2.20 5.02
CA GLY A 328 31.71 -3.40 5.07
C GLY A 328 31.77 -4.19 3.76
N ASN A 329 31.16 -3.71 2.67
CA ASN A 329 31.33 -4.30 1.34
C ASN A 329 32.80 -4.10 0.91
N GLN A 330 33.44 -5.18 0.44
CA GLN A 330 34.87 -5.17 0.08
C GLN A 330 35.12 -5.52 -1.38
N THR A 331 36.01 -4.74 -2.02
CA THR A 331 36.61 -5.07 -3.32
C THR A 331 38.08 -5.43 -3.11
N ARG A 332 38.44 -6.69 -3.39
CA ARG A 332 39.82 -7.20 -3.32
C ARG A 332 40.42 -7.37 -4.71
N ALA A 333 41.55 -6.70 -4.94
CA ALA A 333 42.45 -6.94 -6.07
C ALA A 333 43.72 -7.66 -5.59
N GLU A 334 44.28 -8.51 -6.45
CA GLU A 334 45.57 -9.16 -6.22
C GLU A 334 46.43 -9.02 -7.48
N ILE A 335 47.60 -8.38 -7.33
CA ILE A 335 48.50 -8.02 -8.43
C ILE A 335 49.85 -8.71 -8.19
N SER A 336 50.18 -9.68 -9.04
CA SER A 336 51.52 -10.27 -9.04
C SER A 336 52.53 -9.33 -9.72
N PRO A 337 53.65 -8.98 -9.06
CA PRO A 337 54.69 -8.16 -9.69
C PRO A 337 55.34 -8.93 -10.85
N VAL A 338 55.14 -8.46 -12.09
CA VAL A 338 55.67 -9.10 -13.29
C VAL A 338 57.19 -8.87 -13.38
N ILE A 339 57.97 -9.94 -13.23
CA ILE A 339 59.41 -9.93 -13.53
C ILE A 339 59.58 -9.69 -15.03
N ALA A 340 60.06 -8.50 -15.40
CA ALA A 340 60.11 -8.06 -16.79
C ALA A 340 61.18 -8.81 -17.63
N PRO A 341 60.79 -9.49 -18.72
CA PRO A 341 61.72 -9.89 -19.77
C PRO A 341 62.24 -8.65 -20.52
N SER A 342 63.45 -8.72 -21.05
CA SER A 342 64.10 -7.55 -21.65
C SER A 342 63.68 -7.26 -23.11
N ALA A 343 63.83 -5.99 -23.49
CA ALA A 343 63.92 -5.48 -24.86
C ALA A 343 62.66 -5.45 -25.79
N LYS A 344 61.95 -4.32 -25.70
CA LYS A 344 61.55 -3.44 -26.85
C LYS A 344 60.48 -3.93 -27.88
N LYS A 345 59.26 -3.44 -27.65
CA LYS A 345 58.40 -2.57 -28.52
C LYS A 345 57.00 -3.08 -28.89
N SER A 346 56.07 -2.11 -28.95
CA SER A 346 54.70 -2.15 -29.48
C SER A 346 53.65 -2.89 -28.65
N CYS A 347 53.16 -2.22 -27.60
CA CYS A 347 52.06 -2.71 -26.76
C CYS A 347 50.68 -2.27 -27.30
N TYR A 348 49.70 -3.18 -27.24
CA TYR A 348 48.28 -2.83 -27.04
C TYR A 348 47.60 -4.02 -26.34
N PHE A 349 47.47 -3.93 -25.01
CA PHE A 349 46.72 -4.88 -24.20
C PHE A 349 45.39 -4.26 -23.76
N LYS A 350 44.35 -5.10 -23.63
CA LYS A 350 43.10 -4.71 -22.95
C LYS A 350 43.13 -5.20 -21.51
N PRO A 351 42.57 -4.46 -20.54
CA PRO A 351 42.30 -4.99 -19.20
C PRO A 351 41.22 -6.08 -19.25
N VAL A 352 41.18 -6.90 -18.21
CA VAL A 352 40.25 -8.05 -18.05
C VAL A 352 39.38 -7.80 -16.82
N LEU A 353 38.06 -8.01 -16.94
CA LEU A 353 37.20 -8.21 -15.78
C LEU A 353 37.19 -9.69 -15.39
N LEU A 354 37.23 -9.97 -14.10
CA LEU A 354 36.92 -11.27 -13.51
C LEU A 354 35.88 -11.10 -12.40
N ALA A 355 34.94 -12.04 -12.34
CA ALA A 355 33.99 -12.22 -11.26
C ALA A 355 34.18 -13.62 -10.65
N SER A 356 33.77 -13.80 -9.40
CA SER A 356 34.05 -14.99 -8.60
C SER A 356 33.01 -16.11 -8.78
N THR A 357 33.49 -17.35 -8.82
CA THR A 357 32.76 -18.59 -8.48
C THR A 357 33.75 -19.64 -7.98
N GLU A 358 33.36 -20.43 -6.99
CA GLU A 358 34.11 -21.61 -6.53
C GLU A 358 33.82 -22.88 -7.36
N MET A 359 34.54 -23.96 -7.03
CA MET A 359 34.37 -25.35 -7.49
C MET A 359 34.81 -25.68 -8.93
N PRO A 360 35.24 -26.94 -9.22
CA PRO A 360 36.51 -27.12 -9.92
C PRO A 360 36.44 -27.83 -11.28
N PHE A 361 37.51 -27.60 -12.06
CA PHE A 361 38.04 -28.41 -13.17
C PHE A 361 37.14 -29.46 -13.84
N LEU A 362 36.79 -29.18 -15.10
CA LEU A 362 36.83 -30.21 -16.14
C LEU A 362 37.62 -29.69 -17.36
N PHE A 363 38.68 -30.39 -17.74
CA PHE A 363 39.53 -30.02 -18.87
C PHE A 363 38.80 -30.24 -20.20
N CYS A 364 38.81 -29.23 -21.08
CA CYS A 364 38.56 -29.42 -22.51
C CYS A 364 39.36 -28.38 -23.31
N GLN A 365 40.25 -28.84 -24.20
CA GLN A 365 41.04 -27.97 -25.07
C GLN A 365 40.17 -27.45 -26.23
N ALA A 366 40.38 -26.19 -26.63
CA ALA A 366 39.86 -25.65 -27.87
C ALA A 366 40.86 -24.65 -28.47
N GLU A 367 41.24 -24.86 -29.73
CA GLU A 367 42.36 -24.17 -30.37
C GLU A 367 42.00 -22.77 -30.88
N THR A 368 42.97 -21.86 -30.87
CA THR A 368 42.83 -20.46 -31.32
C THR A 368 42.89 -20.29 -32.85
N GLY A 369 42.14 -21.11 -33.58
CA GLY A 369 42.00 -21.00 -35.03
C GLY A 369 41.15 -19.79 -35.46
N ARG A 370 41.73 -18.88 -36.26
CA ARG A 370 40.98 -17.81 -36.95
C ARG A 370 40.11 -18.40 -38.07
N GLY A 371 38.97 -18.98 -37.70
CA GLY A 371 37.99 -19.54 -38.64
C GLY A 371 36.80 -18.61 -38.89
N ILE A 372 36.31 -18.59 -40.13
CA ILE A 372 34.97 -18.09 -40.47
C ILE A 372 33.94 -18.92 -39.69
N MET A 373 32.92 -18.28 -39.13
CA MET A 373 31.84 -18.97 -38.43
C MET A 373 30.99 -19.77 -39.42
N THR A 374 31.19 -21.08 -39.48
CA THR A 374 30.32 -22.01 -40.20
C THR A 374 28.90 -22.03 -39.59
N GLU A 375 27.89 -22.36 -40.40
CA GLU A 375 26.50 -22.44 -39.92
C GLU A 375 26.34 -23.40 -38.74
N GLU A 376 27.08 -24.50 -38.70
CA GLU A 376 27.13 -25.42 -37.55
C GLU A 376 27.44 -24.70 -36.22
N LYS A 377 28.32 -23.68 -36.22
CA LYS A 377 28.61 -22.89 -35.02
C LYS A 377 27.48 -21.91 -34.67
N LYS A 378 26.70 -21.43 -35.66
CA LYS A 378 25.46 -20.68 -35.38
C LYS A 378 24.39 -21.61 -34.79
N GLU A 379 24.15 -22.77 -35.37
CA GLU A 379 23.19 -23.75 -34.84
C GLU A 379 23.54 -24.18 -33.40
N ARG A 380 24.82 -24.51 -33.14
CA ARG A 380 25.30 -24.90 -31.81
C ARG A 380 25.10 -23.82 -30.74
N ARG A 381 25.00 -22.54 -31.12
CA ARG A 381 24.55 -21.46 -30.22
C ARG A 381 23.04 -21.52 -29.98
N HIS A 382 22.21 -21.50 -31.03
CA HIS A 382 20.76 -21.48 -30.88
C HIS A 382 20.22 -22.68 -30.07
N ARG A 383 20.81 -23.87 -30.22
CA ARG A 383 20.45 -25.08 -29.42
C ARG A 383 20.61 -24.89 -27.90
N ARG A 384 21.36 -23.89 -27.41
CA ARG A 384 21.52 -23.59 -25.98
C ARG A 384 20.37 -22.75 -25.38
N LEU A 385 19.50 -22.17 -26.21
CA LEU A 385 18.27 -21.52 -25.71
C LEU A 385 17.24 -22.54 -25.20
N GLY A 386 17.44 -23.84 -25.45
CA GLY A 386 16.60 -24.93 -24.96
C GLY A 386 15.42 -25.26 -25.86
N THR A 387 14.61 -26.25 -25.44
CA THR A 387 13.46 -26.71 -26.23
C THR A 387 12.24 -25.84 -25.92
N TYR A 388 11.47 -25.48 -26.93
CA TYR A 388 10.21 -24.76 -26.75
C TYR A 388 9.04 -25.75 -26.61
N TYR A 389 8.13 -25.45 -25.69
CA TYR A 389 6.87 -26.14 -25.43
C TYR A 389 5.74 -25.13 -25.35
N ALA A 390 4.51 -25.54 -25.68
CA ALA A 390 3.34 -24.71 -25.46
C ALA A 390 2.11 -25.50 -25.00
N LEU A 391 1.28 -24.86 -24.17
CA LEU A 391 -0.11 -25.24 -23.94
C LEU A 391 -0.97 -24.07 -24.39
N ILE A 392 -1.84 -24.34 -25.35
CA ILE A 392 -2.64 -23.34 -26.06
C ILE A 392 -4.11 -23.74 -25.88
N ILE A 393 -4.91 -22.81 -25.37
CA ILE A 393 -6.30 -23.03 -24.96
C ILE A 393 -7.18 -21.96 -25.62
N GLY A 394 -8.26 -22.38 -26.28
CA GLY A 394 -9.26 -21.49 -26.87
C GLY A 394 -10.66 -22.08 -26.74
N ILE A 395 -11.61 -21.35 -26.16
CA ILE A 395 -12.96 -21.88 -25.87
C ILE A 395 -14.04 -20.94 -26.40
N ASN A 396 -14.84 -21.44 -27.33
CA ASN A 396 -16.03 -20.80 -27.89
C ASN A 396 -17.31 -21.43 -27.32
N GLU A 397 -17.43 -22.76 -27.40
CA GLU A 397 -18.63 -23.52 -27.04
C GLU A 397 -18.65 -23.91 -25.54
N TYR A 398 -19.08 -23.00 -24.69
CA TYR A 398 -19.25 -23.25 -23.25
C TYR A 398 -20.54 -24.02 -22.89
N THR A 399 -20.49 -24.79 -21.79
CA THR A 399 -21.66 -25.54 -21.30
C THR A 399 -22.75 -24.62 -20.70
N GLU A 400 -22.34 -23.60 -19.93
CA GLU A 400 -23.26 -22.66 -19.27
C GLU A 400 -22.99 -21.18 -19.58
N TRP A 401 -21.79 -20.83 -20.04
CA TRP A 401 -21.39 -19.45 -20.31
C TRP A 401 -21.78 -19.01 -21.73
N PRO A 402 -21.83 -17.69 -22.03
CA PRO A 402 -22.13 -17.20 -23.38
C PRO A 402 -21.14 -17.76 -24.42
N VAL A 403 -21.62 -18.11 -25.60
CA VAL A 403 -20.75 -18.57 -26.70
C VAL A 403 -19.89 -17.41 -27.22
N LEU A 404 -18.58 -17.62 -27.30
CA LEU A 404 -17.62 -16.68 -27.94
C LEU A 404 -17.39 -17.07 -29.40
N ARG A 405 -16.85 -16.14 -30.21
CA ARG A 405 -16.62 -16.34 -31.64
C ARG A 405 -15.16 -16.52 -31.99
N THR A 406 -14.25 -15.75 -31.38
CA THR A 406 -12.85 -15.69 -31.87
C THR A 406 -11.88 -16.66 -31.17
N ALA A 407 -12.08 -16.96 -29.89
CA ALA A 407 -11.07 -17.60 -29.03
C ALA A 407 -10.47 -18.92 -29.55
N VAL A 408 -11.29 -19.78 -30.18
CA VAL A 408 -10.81 -21.02 -30.82
C VAL A 408 -9.93 -20.74 -32.04
N ASN A 409 -10.29 -19.75 -32.86
CA ASN A 409 -9.50 -19.33 -34.01
C ASN A 409 -8.20 -18.62 -33.60
N ASP A 410 -8.24 -17.85 -32.51
CA ASP A 410 -7.07 -17.22 -31.90
C ASP A 410 -6.06 -18.26 -31.43
N ALA A 411 -6.51 -19.28 -30.67
CA ALA A 411 -5.70 -20.41 -30.25
C ALA A 411 -5.09 -21.19 -31.44
N MET A 412 -5.87 -21.45 -32.50
CA MET A 412 -5.35 -22.11 -33.71
C MET A 412 -4.29 -21.25 -34.43
N GLY A 413 -4.50 -19.94 -34.55
CA GLY A 413 -3.54 -19.02 -35.15
C GLY A 413 -2.22 -18.94 -34.37
N VAL A 414 -2.29 -18.99 -33.03
CA VAL A 414 -1.10 -19.03 -32.17
C VAL A 414 -0.36 -20.36 -32.32
N LYS A 415 -1.07 -21.51 -32.38
CA LYS A 415 -0.45 -22.81 -32.71
C LYS A 415 0.29 -22.73 -34.05
N GLU A 416 -0.40 -22.25 -35.09
CA GLU A 416 0.13 -22.18 -36.45
C GLU A 416 1.45 -21.40 -36.49
N VAL A 417 1.49 -20.17 -35.97
CA VAL A 417 2.69 -19.31 -36.09
C VAL A 417 3.86 -19.79 -35.24
N LEU A 418 3.61 -20.37 -34.06
CA LEU A 418 4.67 -20.91 -33.21
C LEU A 418 5.32 -22.15 -33.82
N SER A 419 4.53 -23.08 -34.35
CA SER A 419 5.05 -24.29 -35.00
C SER A 419 5.67 -24.03 -36.36
N SER A 420 5.10 -23.13 -37.18
CA SER A 420 5.60 -22.87 -38.54
C SER A 420 6.82 -21.94 -38.58
N ARG A 421 6.94 -20.98 -37.64
CA ARG A 421 7.98 -19.93 -37.72
C ARG A 421 8.93 -19.88 -36.53
N TYR A 422 8.52 -20.27 -35.32
CA TYR A 422 9.30 -20.05 -34.09
C TYR A 422 9.92 -21.28 -33.44
N GLY A 423 10.00 -22.40 -34.18
CA GLY A 423 10.76 -23.58 -33.74
C GLY A 423 10.14 -24.36 -32.59
N PHE A 424 8.84 -24.20 -32.34
CA PHE A 424 8.08 -25.05 -31.40
C PHE A 424 7.75 -26.38 -32.12
N PRO A 425 8.34 -27.54 -31.75
CA PRO A 425 8.03 -28.80 -32.43
C PRO A 425 6.58 -29.19 -32.16
N GLU A 426 5.81 -29.65 -33.16
CA GLU A 426 4.37 -29.95 -32.96
C GLU A 426 4.11 -30.91 -31.79
N LYS A 427 4.96 -31.93 -31.61
CA LYS A 427 4.90 -32.86 -30.47
C LYS A 427 5.02 -32.22 -29.07
N ASN A 428 5.50 -30.97 -29.00
CA ASN A 428 5.64 -30.18 -27.79
C ASN A 428 4.53 -29.11 -27.64
N VAL A 429 3.63 -28.98 -28.62
CA VAL A 429 2.55 -27.98 -28.64
C VAL A 429 1.21 -28.67 -28.40
N THR A 430 0.69 -28.52 -27.19
CA THR A 430 -0.61 -29.06 -26.78
C THR A 430 -1.69 -28.01 -27.06
N LEU A 431 -2.70 -28.36 -27.87
CA LEU A 431 -3.86 -27.50 -28.15
C LEU A 431 -5.11 -28.12 -27.51
N ARG A 432 -5.85 -27.34 -26.72
CA ARG A 432 -7.17 -27.71 -26.17
C ARG A 432 -8.21 -26.70 -26.63
N VAL A 433 -9.26 -27.18 -27.28
CA VAL A 433 -10.36 -26.35 -27.77
C VAL A 433 -11.71 -26.91 -27.34
N ASP A 434 -12.64 -26.01 -27.01
CA ASP A 434 -14.02 -26.31 -26.64
C ASP A 434 -14.13 -27.51 -25.67
N LYS A 435 -14.83 -28.56 -26.08
CA LYS A 435 -15.11 -29.79 -25.31
C LYS A 435 -13.85 -30.54 -24.82
N ALA A 436 -12.67 -30.25 -25.39
CA ALA A 436 -11.39 -30.80 -24.94
C ALA A 436 -10.67 -29.94 -23.88
N ALA A 437 -11.23 -28.80 -23.47
CA ALA A 437 -10.66 -27.87 -22.49
C ALA A 437 -11.45 -27.91 -21.15
N THR A 438 -11.60 -29.12 -20.58
CA THR A 438 -12.21 -29.29 -19.24
C THR A 438 -11.20 -28.93 -18.15
N ARG A 439 -11.69 -28.50 -16.99
CA ARG A 439 -10.86 -28.16 -15.82
C ARG A 439 -9.82 -29.24 -15.49
N GLU A 440 -10.24 -30.50 -15.56
CA GLU A 440 -9.47 -31.69 -15.28
C GLU A 440 -8.32 -31.83 -16.29
N THR A 441 -8.66 -31.81 -17.59
CA THR A 441 -7.67 -31.94 -18.68
C THR A 441 -6.62 -30.82 -18.68
N LEU A 442 -7.01 -29.59 -18.33
CA LEU A 442 -6.09 -28.45 -18.24
C LEU A 442 -5.13 -28.58 -17.04
N LEU A 443 -5.61 -29.05 -15.90
CA LEU A 443 -4.77 -29.33 -14.72
C LEU A 443 -3.85 -30.54 -14.95
N GLU A 444 -4.32 -31.56 -15.66
CA GLU A 444 -3.49 -32.71 -16.08
C GLU A 444 -2.38 -32.29 -17.05
N ASP A 445 -2.66 -31.44 -18.04
CA ASP A 445 -1.63 -30.94 -18.96
C ASP A 445 -0.60 -30.05 -18.27
N MET A 446 -1.03 -29.17 -17.35
CA MET A 446 -0.09 -28.42 -16.51
C MET A 446 0.80 -29.37 -15.69
N LYS A 447 0.21 -30.33 -14.98
CA LYS A 447 0.96 -31.33 -14.19
C LYS A 447 1.93 -32.15 -15.07
N ARG A 448 1.51 -32.54 -16.27
CA ARG A 448 2.33 -33.24 -17.28
C ARG A 448 3.51 -32.38 -17.74
N LEU A 449 3.30 -31.10 -18.00
CA LEU A 449 4.37 -30.17 -18.41
C LEU A 449 5.41 -29.98 -17.32
N ALA A 450 5.01 -29.79 -16.05
CA ALA A 450 5.95 -29.70 -14.93
C ALA A 450 6.82 -30.98 -14.78
N GLY A 451 6.25 -32.16 -15.04
CA GLY A 451 6.99 -33.42 -15.07
C GLY A 451 7.81 -33.69 -16.35
N THR A 452 7.74 -32.84 -17.38
CA THR A 452 8.39 -33.05 -18.68
C THR A 452 9.51 -32.01 -18.96
N LEU A 453 9.34 -30.78 -18.48
CA LEU A 453 10.24 -29.65 -18.72
C LEU A 453 11.57 -29.79 -17.97
N LYS A 454 12.65 -29.31 -18.60
CA LYS A 454 14.00 -29.27 -18.01
C LYS A 454 14.47 -27.84 -17.75
N GLU A 455 15.53 -27.69 -16.97
CA GLU A 455 16.14 -26.41 -16.57
C GLU A 455 16.63 -25.52 -17.72
N SER A 456 16.70 -26.03 -18.95
CA SER A 456 17.01 -25.26 -20.15
C SER A 456 15.79 -24.86 -20.97
N ASP A 457 14.64 -25.52 -20.81
CA ASP A 457 13.49 -25.44 -21.72
C ASP A 457 12.60 -24.21 -21.47
N ASN A 458 11.80 -23.84 -22.47
CA ASN A 458 10.93 -22.66 -22.45
C ASN A 458 9.46 -23.08 -22.63
N LEU A 459 8.55 -22.51 -21.84
CA LEU A 459 7.09 -22.78 -21.91
C LEU A 459 6.30 -21.52 -22.27
N LEU A 460 5.44 -21.62 -23.29
CA LEU A 460 4.41 -20.63 -23.58
C LEU A 460 3.03 -21.18 -23.15
N LEU A 461 2.34 -20.47 -22.26
CA LEU A 461 0.94 -20.72 -21.92
C LEU A 461 0.08 -19.67 -22.65
N TYR A 462 -0.87 -20.11 -23.48
CA TYR A 462 -1.83 -19.22 -24.15
C TYR A 462 -3.26 -19.62 -23.76
N PHE A 463 -4.06 -18.65 -23.31
CA PHE A 463 -5.49 -18.84 -23.02
C PHE A 463 -6.33 -17.74 -23.68
N ALA A 464 -7.33 -18.15 -24.45
CA ALA A 464 -8.42 -17.30 -24.92
C ALA A 464 -9.77 -17.88 -24.49
N GLY A 465 -10.64 -17.03 -23.95
CA GLY A 465 -11.95 -17.47 -23.44
C GLY A 465 -12.52 -16.55 -22.36
N HIS A 466 -13.56 -17.01 -21.67
CA HIS A 466 -14.12 -16.27 -20.53
C HIS A 466 -13.14 -16.24 -19.36
N GLY A 467 -13.07 -15.08 -18.72
CA GLY A 467 -12.43 -14.87 -17.43
C GLY A 467 -13.40 -14.18 -16.48
N GLN A 468 -13.40 -14.62 -15.22
CA GLN A 468 -14.26 -14.07 -14.16
C GLN A 468 -13.38 -13.48 -13.04
N LEU A 469 -13.82 -12.35 -12.46
CA LEU A 469 -13.26 -11.81 -11.22
C LEU A 469 -14.11 -12.26 -10.03
N ASP A 470 -13.49 -12.76 -8.96
CA ASP A 470 -14.15 -12.86 -7.66
C ASP A 470 -14.05 -11.51 -6.93
N PRO A 471 -15.16 -10.82 -6.62
CA PRO A 471 -15.12 -9.56 -5.88
C PRO A 471 -14.73 -9.71 -4.40
N LEU A 472 -14.75 -10.93 -3.83
CA LEU A 472 -14.40 -11.19 -2.43
C LEU A 472 -12.89 -11.38 -2.23
N THR A 473 -12.23 -12.18 -3.07
CA THR A 473 -10.77 -12.39 -3.01
C THR A 473 -9.96 -11.48 -3.92
N GLY A 474 -10.58 -10.88 -4.94
CA GLY A 474 -9.91 -10.08 -5.96
C GLY A 474 -9.06 -10.87 -6.95
N ASP A 475 -9.08 -12.21 -6.89
CA ASP A 475 -8.39 -13.09 -7.85
C ASP A 475 -9.23 -13.27 -9.12
N GLY A 476 -8.55 -13.44 -10.24
CA GLY A 476 -9.18 -13.79 -11.52
C GLY A 476 -9.22 -15.29 -11.73
N TYR A 477 -10.13 -15.74 -12.59
CA TYR A 477 -10.35 -17.15 -12.88
C TYR A 477 -10.44 -17.36 -14.40
N TRP A 478 -9.73 -18.35 -14.91
CA TRP A 478 -9.94 -18.89 -16.26
C TRP A 478 -11.12 -19.87 -16.18
N ILE A 479 -12.12 -19.68 -17.06
CA ILE A 479 -13.32 -20.52 -17.12
C ILE A 479 -13.07 -21.67 -18.11
N PRO A 480 -13.04 -22.95 -17.66
CA PRO A 480 -12.97 -24.12 -18.54
C PRO A 480 -14.35 -24.42 -19.17
N VAL A 481 -14.41 -25.31 -20.16
CA VAL A 481 -15.66 -25.61 -20.89
C VAL A 481 -16.78 -26.16 -19.99
N ASN A 482 -16.41 -26.86 -18.91
CA ASN A 482 -17.28 -27.41 -17.86
C ASN A 482 -17.37 -26.53 -16.60
N GLY A 483 -16.88 -25.28 -16.66
CA GLY A 483 -17.05 -24.31 -15.58
C GLY A 483 -18.51 -23.86 -15.48
N LYS A 484 -19.14 -24.08 -14.32
CA LYS A 484 -20.51 -23.65 -14.03
C LYS A 484 -20.56 -22.18 -13.64
N ARG A 485 -21.71 -21.50 -13.70
CA ARG A 485 -21.78 -20.06 -13.31
C ARG A 485 -21.79 -19.81 -11.81
N ASP A 486 -22.28 -20.77 -11.02
CA ASP A 486 -22.59 -20.65 -9.59
C ASP A 486 -21.65 -21.47 -8.68
N ASP A 487 -20.73 -22.24 -9.27
CA ASP A 487 -19.73 -23.06 -8.57
C ASP A 487 -18.30 -22.67 -8.98
N PRO A 488 -17.64 -21.72 -8.28
CA PRO A 488 -16.26 -21.33 -8.54
C PRO A 488 -15.22 -22.45 -8.34
N SER A 489 -15.58 -23.58 -7.70
CA SER A 489 -14.66 -24.72 -7.59
C SER A 489 -14.43 -25.40 -8.95
N SER A 490 -15.37 -25.25 -9.89
CA SER A 490 -15.29 -25.73 -11.27
C SER A 490 -14.37 -24.89 -12.17
N TRP A 491 -13.76 -23.81 -11.66
CA TRP A 491 -12.86 -22.93 -12.41
C TRP A 491 -11.38 -23.16 -12.07
N ILE A 492 -10.48 -22.45 -12.76
CA ILE A 492 -9.03 -22.43 -12.47
C ILE A 492 -8.65 -21.00 -12.08
N THR A 493 -8.12 -20.80 -10.87
CA THR A 493 -7.76 -19.46 -10.37
C THR A 493 -6.39 -19.01 -10.87
N ASN A 494 -6.22 -17.70 -11.09
CA ASN A 494 -4.96 -17.10 -11.48
C ASN A 494 -3.89 -17.29 -10.39
N SER A 495 -4.24 -17.30 -9.10
CA SER A 495 -3.31 -17.74 -8.03
C SER A 495 -2.83 -19.18 -8.22
N ALA A 496 -3.69 -20.11 -8.64
CA ALA A 496 -3.26 -21.50 -8.88
C ALA A 496 -2.25 -21.60 -10.03
N ILE A 497 -2.47 -20.84 -11.12
CA ILE A 497 -1.56 -20.77 -12.27
C ILE A 497 -0.23 -20.11 -11.89
N LYS A 498 -0.27 -19.00 -11.13
CA LYS A 498 0.92 -18.31 -10.60
C LYS A 498 1.76 -19.23 -9.71
N ASN A 499 1.12 -19.92 -8.76
CA ASN A 499 1.79 -20.88 -7.86
C ASN A 499 2.38 -22.07 -8.62
N PHE A 500 1.72 -22.52 -9.70
CA PHE A 500 2.19 -23.61 -10.54
C PHE A 500 3.48 -23.25 -11.30
N VAL A 501 3.55 -22.09 -11.98
CA VAL A 501 4.75 -21.69 -12.74
C VAL A 501 5.85 -21.08 -11.86
N GLY A 502 5.49 -20.54 -10.69
CA GLY A 502 6.40 -19.88 -9.75
C GLY A 502 7.01 -20.81 -8.69
N SER A 503 6.62 -22.08 -8.63
CA SER A 503 7.21 -23.06 -7.70
C SER A 503 8.65 -23.39 -8.09
N ASP A 504 9.54 -23.55 -7.10
CA ASP A 504 10.92 -24.01 -7.32
C ASP A 504 10.97 -25.44 -7.92
N SER A 505 9.88 -26.21 -7.80
CA SER A 505 9.72 -27.53 -8.45
C SER A 505 9.42 -27.44 -9.95
N PHE A 506 9.05 -26.27 -10.47
CA PHE A 506 8.79 -26.04 -11.88
C PHE A 506 10.10 -25.69 -12.61
N LEU A 507 10.71 -26.70 -13.24
CA LEU A 507 12.06 -26.58 -13.81
C LEU A 507 12.17 -25.69 -15.07
N GLY A 508 11.07 -25.31 -15.72
CA GLY A 508 11.13 -24.52 -16.96
C GLY A 508 11.89 -23.20 -16.79
N LYS A 509 12.83 -22.90 -17.69
CA LYS A 509 13.73 -21.74 -17.60
C LYS A 509 13.00 -20.43 -17.84
N ASN A 510 12.38 -20.29 -19.00
CA ASN A 510 11.58 -19.14 -19.39
C ASN A 510 10.12 -19.55 -19.50
N VAL A 511 9.23 -18.84 -18.80
CA VAL A 511 7.78 -19.00 -18.95
C VAL A 511 7.18 -17.70 -19.43
N LEU A 512 6.34 -17.77 -20.46
CA LEU A 512 5.50 -16.67 -20.93
C LEU A 512 4.03 -17.09 -20.84
N ILE A 513 3.24 -16.37 -20.05
CA ILE A 513 1.78 -16.50 -20.02
C ILE A 513 1.18 -15.41 -20.90
N ILE A 514 0.33 -15.78 -21.84
CA ILE A 514 -0.47 -14.88 -22.67
C ILE A 514 -1.94 -15.16 -22.38
N ALA A 515 -2.66 -14.17 -21.84
CA ALA A 515 -4.07 -14.31 -21.48
C ALA A 515 -4.92 -13.29 -22.26
N ASP A 516 -5.76 -13.80 -23.16
CA ASP A 516 -6.73 -13.04 -23.93
C ASP A 516 -8.14 -13.29 -23.39
N SER A 517 -8.41 -12.71 -22.23
CA SER A 517 -9.66 -12.88 -21.48
C SER A 517 -9.96 -11.67 -20.60
N CYS A 518 -11.24 -11.49 -20.24
CA CYS A 518 -11.66 -10.49 -19.26
C CYS A 518 -10.92 -10.72 -17.92
N TYR A 519 -10.50 -9.63 -17.28
CA TYR A 519 -9.76 -9.64 -16.00
C TYR A 519 -8.38 -10.34 -16.04
N SER A 520 -7.83 -10.62 -17.23
CA SER A 520 -6.49 -11.17 -17.44
C SER A 520 -5.38 -10.39 -16.73
N GLY A 521 -5.53 -9.06 -16.58
CA GLY A 521 -4.62 -8.21 -15.79
C GLY A 521 -4.44 -8.61 -14.31
N THR A 522 -5.31 -9.46 -13.74
CA THR A 522 -5.12 -10.02 -12.38
C THR A 522 -4.01 -11.08 -12.28
N LEU A 523 -3.50 -11.57 -13.41
CA LEU A 523 -2.24 -12.34 -13.45
C LEU A 523 -1.04 -11.46 -13.06
N LEU A 524 -1.10 -10.15 -13.33
CA LEU A 524 -0.11 -9.14 -12.92
C LEU A 524 -0.43 -8.50 -11.56
N ARG A 525 -1.27 -9.14 -10.75
CA ARG A 525 -1.78 -8.61 -9.48
C ARG A 525 -1.53 -9.60 -8.35
N GLU A 526 -1.02 -9.11 -7.22
CA GLU A 526 -0.89 -9.90 -5.98
C GLU A 526 -2.14 -9.74 -5.11
N LYS A 527 -2.28 -10.57 -4.07
CA LYS A 527 -3.51 -10.57 -3.25
C LYS A 527 -3.65 -9.25 -2.49
N GLY A 528 -4.56 -8.40 -2.96
CA GLY A 528 -4.80 -7.04 -2.45
C GLY A 528 -4.14 -5.93 -3.28
N GLY A 529 -3.05 -6.21 -4.00
CA GLY A 529 -2.22 -5.20 -4.64
C GLY A 529 -2.81 -4.53 -5.90
N ALA A 530 -2.10 -3.52 -6.39
CA ALA A 530 -2.32 -2.90 -7.70
C ALA A 530 -1.78 -3.78 -8.86
N ILE A 531 -2.01 -3.37 -10.11
CA ILE A 531 -1.46 -4.06 -11.29
C ILE A 531 0.03 -3.72 -11.42
N ALA A 532 0.91 -4.73 -11.40
CA ALA A 532 2.35 -4.60 -11.60
C ALA A 532 2.73 -4.41 -13.08
N SER A 533 2.20 -3.38 -13.73
CA SER A 533 2.53 -3.02 -15.11
C SER A 533 3.97 -2.53 -15.20
N THR A 534 4.85 -3.29 -15.85
CA THR A 534 6.29 -2.99 -15.87
C THR A 534 6.63 -2.00 -16.99
N GLN A 535 6.49 -0.70 -16.73
CA GLN A 535 7.01 0.38 -17.60
C GLN A 535 8.49 0.69 -17.27
N GLY A 536 9.30 -0.34 -17.06
CA GLY A 536 10.66 -0.22 -16.53
C GLY A 536 11.35 -1.57 -16.42
N SER A 537 11.66 -2.17 -17.56
CA SER A 537 12.34 -3.47 -17.68
C SER A 537 13.49 -3.42 -18.70
N THR A 538 14.32 -4.46 -18.67
CA THR A 538 15.66 -4.52 -19.27
C THR A 538 15.70 -4.72 -20.80
N GLY A 539 14.56 -4.55 -21.48
CA GLY A 539 14.42 -4.64 -22.93
C GLY A 539 15.30 -3.64 -23.71
N MET A 540 15.50 -3.91 -25.00
CA MET A 540 16.39 -3.09 -25.83
C MET A 540 15.68 -1.93 -26.52
N THR A 541 15.95 -0.70 -26.08
CA THR A 541 15.78 0.48 -26.94
C THR A 541 17.05 0.69 -27.77
N LEU A 542 16.94 0.58 -29.10
CA LEU A 542 17.96 1.06 -30.03
C LEU A 542 17.85 2.59 -30.20
N PRO A 543 18.97 3.33 -30.32
CA PRO A 543 18.94 4.78 -30.47
C PRO A 543 18.84 5.19 -31.95
N GLU A 544 17.79 5.91 -32.32
CA GLU A 544 17.80 6.69 -33.57
C GLU A 544 18.58 8.01 -33.35
N SER A 545 19.64 8.20 -34.14
CA SER A 545 20.42 9.44 -34.29
C SER A 545 21.03 10.11 -33.03
N GLY A 546 22.20 9.61 -32.63
CA GLY A 546 23.41 10.45 -32.56
C GLY A 546 23.55 11.53 -31.48
N VAL A 547 24.06 11.16 -30.29
CA VAL A 547 24.82 12.08 -29.41
C VAL A 547 26.31 11.76 -29.50
N ARG A 548 27.15 12.77 -29.75
CA ARG A 548 28.61 12.63 -29.79
C ARG A 548 29.25 13.04 -28.45
N SER A 549 29.85 12.09 -27.74
CA SER A 549 30.92 12.34 -26.77
C SER A 549 32.25 11.79 -27.31
N ARG A 550 33.37 12.42 -26.92
CA ARG A 550 34.69 12.17 -27.52
C ARG A 550 35.23 10.76 -27.18
N GLY A 551 35.63 10.02 -28.23
CA GLY A 551 36.54 8.87 -28.11
C GLY A 551 35.86 7.50 -28.02
N VAL A 552 35.79 6.80 -29.17
CA VAL A 552 35.33 5.41 -29.34
C VAL A 552 33.81 5.20 -29.21
N THR A 553 33.10 5.46 -30.31
CA THR A 553 31.75 4.93 -30.55
C THR A 553 31.84 3.43 -30.83
N VAL A 554 31.57 2.58 -29.83
CA VAL A 554 31.27 1.16 -30.09
C VAL A 554 29.85 1.08 -30.65
N ILE A 555 29.72 1.25 -31.97
CA ILE A 555 28.50 0.85 -32.67
C ILE A 555 28.32 -0.65 -32.41
N PRO A 556 27.19 -1.13 -31.85
CA PRO A 556 26.92 -2.55 -31.76
C PRO A 556 26.68 -3.07 -33.18
N THR A 557 27.71 -3.58 -33.84
CA THR A 557 27.52 -4.42 -35.03
C THR A 557 26.56 -5.54 -34.65
N ALA A 558 25.56 -5.86 -35.48
CA ALA A 558 24.45 -6.78 -35.19
C ALA A 558 24.72 -7.92 -34.19
N ARG A 559 25.85 -8.63 -34.32
CA ARG A 559 26.34 -9.65 -33.39
C ARG A 559 26.26 -9.25 -31.93
N ASN A 560 26.63 -8.01 -31.57
CA ASN A 560 26.58 -7.51 -30.19
C ASN A 560 25.15 -7.34 -29.66
N LEU A 561 24.18 -7.09 -30.56
CA LEU A 561 22.77 -7.02 -30.21
C LEU A 561 22.19 -8.44 -30.09
N GLU A 562 22.44 -9.29 -31.07
CA GLU A 562 22.10 -10.72 -31.04
C GLU A 562 22.66 -11.40 -29.79
N ASP A 563 23.94 -11.19 -29.45
CA ASP A 563 24.60 -11.75 -28.27
C ASP A 563 23.97 -11.27 -26.95
N LYS A 564 23.48 -10.02 -26.87
CA LYS A 564 22.81 -9.51 -25.66
C LYS A 564 21.34 -9.96 -25.57
N VAL A 565 20.59 -10.04 -26.67
CA VAL A 565 19.23 -10.66 -26.67
C VAL A 565 19.36 -12.14 -26.28
N TYR A 566 20.29 -12.86 -26.91
CA TYR A 566 20.62 -14.25 -26.60
C TYR A 566 21.02 -14.43 -25.12
N GLY A 567 21.83 -13.51 -24.57
CA GLY A 567 22.20 -13.51 -23.15
C GLY A 567 21.01 -13.35 -22.20
N LEU A 568 20.03 -12.51 -22.54
CA LEU A 568 18.77 -12.38 -21.77
C LEU A 568 17.93 -13.67 -21.84
N GLY A 569 17.97 -14.39 -22.97
CA GLY A 569 17.30 -15.69 -23.14
C GLY A 569 17.97 -16.89 -22.43
N LEU A 570 19.16 -16.71 -21.83
CA LEU A 570 19.86 -17.74 -21.05
C LEU A 570 19.55 -17.69 -19.54
N LYS A 571 19.11 -16.55 -19.03
CA LYS A 571 18.60 -16.37 -17.64
C LYS A 571 17.19 -16.94 -17.50
N ARG A 572 16.74 -17.24 -16.28
CA ARG A 572 15.34 -17.62 -15.99
C ARG A 572 14.40 -16.41 -16.07
N SER A 573 13.15 -16.63 -16.46
CA SER A 573 12.11 -15.60 -16.52
C SER A 573 10.68 -16.14 -16.35
N ARG A 574 9.77 -15.27 -15.88
CA ARG A 574 8.34 -15.55 -15.65
C ARG A 574 7.51 -14.34 -16.12
N GLN A 575 7.35 -14.19 -17.43
CA GLN A 575 6.68 -13.04 -18.05
C GLN A 575 5.19 -13.29 -18.29
N ILE A 576 4.40 -12.22 -18.25
CA ILE A 576 2.94 -12.26 -18.40
C ILE A 576 2.51 -11.12 -19.33
N LEU A 577 1.72 -11.45 -20.34
CA LEU A 577 1.10 -10.53 -21.30
C LEU A 577 -0.43 -10.72 -21.29
N ALA A 578 -1.16 -9.66 -21.00
CA ALA A 578 -2.62 -9.65 -20.91
C ALA A 578 -3.23 -8.74 -21.99
N SER A 579 -4.40 -9.10 -22.53
CA SER A 579 -5.10 -8.26 -23.53
C SER A 579 -5.78 -7.02 -22.95
N GLY A 580 -6.05 -7.01 -21.64
CA GLY A 580 -6.62 -5.86 -20.93
C GLY A 580 -6.38 -5.89 -19.42
N GLY A 581 -6.82 -4.83 -18.75
CA GLY A 581 -6.77 -4.69 -17.29
C GLY A 581 -7.97 -5.35 -16.59
N ILE A 582 -8.89 -4.50 -16.12
CA ILE A 582 -10.17 -4.89 -15.47
C ILE A 582 -11.36 -4.68 -16.46
N GLU A 583 -11.06 -4.21 -17.67
CA GLU A 583 -12.03 -3.88 -18.73
C GLU A 583 -12.49 -5.14 -19.48
N SER A 584 -13.69 -5.09 -20.06
CA SER A 584 -14.24 -6.19 -20.87
C SER A 584 -13.54 -6.29 -22.24
N VAL A 585 -13.20 -7.51 -22.65
CA VAL A 585 -12.61 -7.81 -23.96
C VAL A 585 -13.69 -7.85 -25.04
N SER A 586 -13.41 -7.33 -26.24
CA SER A 586 -14.31 -7.38 -27.39
C SER A 586 -14.14 -8.69 -28.17
N ASP A 587 -15.24 -9.44 -28.34
CA ASP A 587 -15.34 -10.58 -29.28
C ASP A 587 -15.55 -10.11 -30.75
N GLU A 588 -15.65 -8.78 -30.97
CA GLU A 588 -15.55 -8.18 -32.30
C GLU A 588 -14.12 -7.69 -32.55
N GLY A 589 -13.45 -8.34 -33.50
CA GLY A 589 -12.08 -8.03 -33.94
C GLY A 589 -11.90 -8.27 -35.45
N LYS A 590 -10.66 -8.14 -35.95
CA LYS A 590 -10.40 -8.10 -37.40
C LYS A 590 -9.87 -9.44 -37.93
N GLY A 591 -10.50 -9.96 -38.99
CA GLY A 591 -10.07 -11.20 -39.64
C GLY A 591 -10.33 -12.46 -38.82
N ASN A 592 -11.51 -12.54 -38.19
CA ASN A 592 -11.98 -13.64 -37.34
C ASN A 592 -11.14 -13.88 -36.07
N HIS A 593 -10.32 -12.91 -35.69
CA HIS A 593 -9.49 -12.93 -34.48
C HIS A 593 -9.94 -11.85 -33.49
N SER A 594 -9.70 -12.05 -32.19
CA SER A 594 -9.80 -10.96 -31.21
C SER A 594 -8.91 -9.78 -31.64
N LEU A 595 -9.19 -8.56 -31.21
CA LEU A 595 -8.34 -7.43 -31.59
C LEU A 595 -6.89 -7.58 -31.07
N PHE A 596 -6.72 -8.07 -29.85
CA PHE A 596 -5.41 -8.34 -29.28
C PHE A 596 -4.71 -9.49 -29.99
N ALA A 597 -5.39 -10.63 -30.17
CA ALA A 597 -4.86 -11.79 -30.88
C ALA A 597 -4.48 -11.44 -32.33
N TYR A 598 -5.30 -10.67 -33.04
CA TYR A 598 -4.97 -10.16 -34.37
C TYR A 598 -3.64 -9.40 -34.39
N HIS A 599 -3.40 -8.53 -33.41
CA HIS A 599 -2.17 -7.75 -33.34
C HIS A 599 -0.95 -8.55 -32.85
N LEU A 600 -1.14 -9.45 -31.90
CA LEU A 600 -0.14 -10.44 -31.47
C LEU A 600 0.31 -11.33 -32.63
N LEU A 601 -0.65 -11.90 -33.39
CA LEU A 601 -0.38 -12.72 -34.57
C LEU A 601 0.26 -11.91 -35.69
N ASN A 602 -0.13 -10.65 -35.90
CA ASN A 602 0.56 -9.77 -36.85
C ASN A 602 2.01 -9.51 -36.43
N ALA A 603 2.30 -9.31 -35.13
CA ALA A 603 3.66 -9.14 -34.65
C ALA A 603 4.51 -10.41 -34.91
N PHE A 604 4.02 -11.59 -34.52
CA PHE A 604 4.71 -12.86 -34.81
C PHE A 604 4.90 -13.10 -36.34
N LYS A 605 3.89 -12.81 -37.16
CA LYS A 605 3.94 -13.04 -38.63
C LYS A 605 4.75 -11.96 -39.39
N LYS A 606 4.96 -10.76 -38.83
CA LYS A 606 5.67 -9.63 -39.50
C LYS A 606 7.01 -9.24 -38.86
N ASN A 607 7.38 -9.84 -37.73
CA ASN A 607 8.70 -9.69 -37.14
C ASN A 607 9.82 -9.91 -38.21
N PRO A 608 10.71 -8.93 -38.44
CA PRO A 608 11.80 -9.05 -39.41
C PRO A 608 13.11 -9.63 -38.81
N TYR A 609 13.16 -9.85 -37.49
CA TYR A 609 14.37 -10.25 -36.77
C TYR A 609 14.41 -11.76 -36.52
N ARG A 610 15.56 -12.39 -36.79
CA ARG A 610 15.81 -13.81 -36.49
C ARG A 610 15.73 -14.12 -34.98
N LEU A 611 16.12 -13.17 -34.13
CA LEU A 611 16.14 -13.31 -32.68
C LEU A 611 15.52 -12.05 -32.05
N ILE A 612 14.53 -12.22 -31.17
CA ILE A 612 13.78 -11.12 -30.57
C ILE A 612 13.26 -11.52 -29.19
N ASP A 613 13.32 -10.60 -28.21
CA ASP A 613 12.65 -10.74 -26.92
C ASP A 613 11.17 -10.30 -26.99
N ILE A 614 10.32 -10.93 -26.18
CA ILE A 614 8.88 -10.66 -26.19
C ILE A 614 8.52 -9.21 -25.80
N GLU A 615 9.36 -8.54 -25.02
CA GLU A 615 9.17 -7.16 -24.58
C GLU A 615 9.39 -6.16 -25.74
N TYR A 616 10.45 -6.34 -26.54
CA TYR A 616 10.66 -5.58 -27.77
C TYR A 616 9.59 -5.88 -28.83
N LEU A 617 9.18 -7.15 -28.98
CA LEU A 617 8.07 -7.53 -29.87
C LEU A 617 6.78 -6.80 -29.49
N TYR A 618 6.47 -6.75 -28.20
CA TYR A 618 5.30 -6.08 -27.64
C TYR A 618 5.34 -4.56 -27.86
N ASN A 619 6.44 -3.90 -27.47
CA ASN A 619 6.55 -2.44 -27.54
C ASN A 619 6.56 -1.94 -29.00
N SER A 620 7.27 -2.61 -29.92
CA SER A 620 7.39 -2.17 -31.31
C SER A 620 6.20 -2.55 -32.20
N PHE A 621 5.52 -3.68 -31.94
CA PHE A 621 4.52 -4.23 -32.88
C PHE A 621 3.11 -4.47 -32.31
N ILE A 622 2.92 -4.51 -30.99
CA ILE A 622 1.63 -4.86 -30.36
C ILE A 622 0.99 -3.65 -29.67
N TRP A 623 1.72 -2.93 -28.80
CA TRP A 623 1.15 -1.88 -27.95
C TRP A 623 0.43 -0.79 -28.76
N LYS A 624 1.17 -0.14 -29.68
CA LYS A 624 0.64 1.00 -30.44
C LYS A 624 -0.55 0.61 -31.32
N PRO A 625 -0.52 -0.48 -32.12
CA PRO A 625 -1.67 -0.84 -32.95
C PRO A 625 -2.94 -1.22 -32.20
N VAL A 626 -2.85 -1.81 -31.00
CA VAL A 626 -4.03 -2.14 -30.18
C VAL A 626 -4.62 -0.87 -29.55
N VAL A 627 -3.77 -0.05 -28.91
CA VAL A 627 -4.21 1.17 -28.20
C VAL A 627 -4.78 2.22 -29.18
N ASP A 628 -4.14 2.44 -30.34
CA ASP A 628 -4.59 3.43 -31.33
C ASP A 628 -5.94 3.06 -32.00
N LYS A 629 -6.44 1.81 -31.84
CA LYS A 629 -7.57 1.28 -32.63
C LYS A 629 -8.67 0.58 -31.83
N GLY A 630 -8.45 0.26 -30.56
CA GLY A 630 -9.26 -0.72 -29.85
C GLY A 630 -9.94 -0.28 -28.56
N GLY A 631 -9.53 0.84 -27.96
CA GLY A 631 -9.86 1.16 -26.56
C GLY A 631 -9.13 0.28 -25.54
N GLN A 632 -8.87 -0.99 -25.86
CA GLN A 632 -8.07 -1.93 -25.09
C GLN A 632 -6.65 -1.42 -24.80
N ARG A 633 -6.19 -1.68 -23.58
CA ARG A 633 -4.82 -1.41 -23.13
C ARG A 633 -4.17 -2.75 -22.74
N PRO A 634 -3.42 -3.40 -23.64
CA PRO A 634 -2.70 -4.62 -23.30
C PRO A 634 -1.62 -4.29 -22.26
N ILE A 635 -1.29 -5.26 -21.42
CA ILE A 635 -0.37 -5.06 -20.28
C ILE A 635 0.68 -6.17 -20.27
N MET A 636 1.95 -5.78 -20.27
CA MET A 636 3.11 -6.66 -20.07
C MET A 636 3.66 -6.48 -18.64
N GLY A 637 4.16 -7.57 -18.05
CA GLY A 637 4.91 -7.55 -16.79
C GLY A 637 5.50 -8.91 -16.42
N ARG A 638 5.85 -9.08 -15.15
CA ARG A 638 6.51 -10.27 -14.60
C ARG A 638 5.79 -10.82 -13.36
N LEU A 639 5.94 -12.11 -13.11
CA LEU A 639 5.55 -12.75 -11.85
C LEU A 639 6.67 -12.61 -10.82
N GLN A 640 6.40 -11.98 -9.68
CA GLN A 640 7.35 -11.94 -8.57
C GLN A 640 7.52 -13.36 -8.00
N SER A 641 8.71 -13.94 -8.16
CA SER A 641 9.06 -15.29 -7.70
C SER A 641 10.58 -15.41 -7.51
N SER A 642 11.03 -16.46 -6.81
CA SER A 642 12.44 -16.90 -6.76
C SER A 642 13.01 -17.32 -8.13
N MET A 643 12.15 -17.46 -9.14
CA MET A 643 12.43 -18.15 -10.41
C MET A 643 12.47 -17.20 -11.62
N ASP A 644 12.53 -15.88 -11.40
CA ASP A 644 12.84 -14.86 -12.44
C ASP A 644 14.17 -14.18 -12.11
N GLU A 645 15.09 -14.15 -13.07
CA GLU A 645 16.47 -13.65 -12.93
C GLU A 645 16.71 -12.38 -13.79
N ASP A 646 15.65 -11.63 -14.10
CA ASP A 646 15.61 -10.59 -15.13
C ASP A 646 15.94 -11.11 -16.55
N GLY A 647 15.66 -12.39 -16.82
CA GLY A 647 15.75 -12.98 -18.14
C GLY A 647 14.63 -12.52 -19.09
N GLN A 648 14.62 -13.00 -20.33
CA GLN A 648 13.57 -12.69 -21.31
C GLN A 648 13.11 -13.97 -22.01
N PHE A 649 11.81 -14.07 -22.30
CA PHE A 649 11.27 -15.05 -23.23
C PHE A 649 11.65 -14.63 -24.66
N VAL A 650 12.80 -15.11 -25.10
CA VAL A 650 13.34 -14.89 -26.45
C VAL A 650 12.81 -15.95 -27.40
N ILE A 651 12.38 -15.54 -28.59
CA ILE A 651 11.94 -16.42 -29.67
C ILE A 651 12.95 -16.40 -30.83
N VAL A 652 13.12 -17.56 -31.48
CA VAL A 652 14.01 -17.74 -32.63
C VAL A 652 13.17 -17.99 -33.87
N SER A 653 13.33 -17.15 -34.90
CA SER A 653 12.71 -17.41 -36.20
C SER A 653 13.52 -18.46 -36.98
N GLY A 654 12.86 -19.53 -37.44
CA GLY A 654 13.42 -20.53 -38.36
C GLY A 654 13.37 -20.11 -39.84
N ASP A 655 12.74 -18.98 -40.12
CA ASP A 655 12.55 -18.41 -41.47
C ASP A 655 13.82 -17.70 -41.94
N GLU A 656 14.46 -18.21 -43.00
CA GLU A 656 15.70 -17.68 -43.57
C GLU A 656 15.55 -16.29 -44.21
N SER A 657 14.32 -15.82 -44.48
CA SER A 657 14.08 -14.46 -44.96
C SER A 657 14.19 -13.40 -43.86
N ALA A 658 14.17 -13.79 -42.57
CA ALA A 658 14.37 -12.92 -41.41
C ALA A 658 15.86 -12.52 -41.22
N ASN A 659 16.54 -12.20 -42.32
CA ASN A 659 17.99 -11.96 -42.42
C ASN A 659 18.35 -10.46 -42.41
N LYS A 660 17.51 -9.58 -41.86
CA LYS A 660 17.89 -8.18 -41.60
C LYS A 660 18.84 -8.10 -40.39
N VAL A 661 20.09 -8.43 -40.66
CA VAL A 661 21.25 -8.15 -39.81
C VAL A 661 21.23 -6.66 -39.44
N LEU A 662 21.30 -6.34 -38.14
CA LEU A 662 21.26 -4.98 -37.62
C LEU A 662 22.53 -4.17 -37.95
N ALA A 663 22.56 -3.65 -39.18
CA ALA A 663 23.48 -2.65 -39.68
C ALA A 663 22.70 -1.74 -40.65
N GLY A 664 22.94 -0.43 -40.59
CA GLY A 664 22.39 0.52 -41.56
C GLY A 664 23.05 0.33 -42.94
N THR A 665 22.33 0.74 -43.98
CA THR A 665 22.77 0.67 -45.39
C THR A 665 22.65 2.06 -46.02
N ASP A 666 23.49 2.36 -47.02
CA ASP A 666 23.90 3.73 -47.37
C ASP A 666 22.81 4.68 -47.93
N GLU A 667 21.56 4.21 -48.10
CA GLU A 667 20.41 5.00 -48.56
C GLU A 667 20.06 6.18 -47.62
N ASP A 668 20.40 6.10 -46.32
CA ASP A 668 20.15 7.17 -45.34
C ASP A 668 20.93 8.48 -45.63
N SER A 669 21.95 8.45 -46.49
CA SER A 669 22.86 9.57 -46.71
C SER A 669 22.29 10.72 -47.57
N GLU A 670 21.34 10.46 -48.47
CA GLU A 670 20.76 11.51 -49.34
C GLU A 670 19.68 12.33 -48.63
N LEU A 671 18.93 11.74 -47.69
CA LEU A 671 17.86 12.43 -46.97
C LEU A 671 18.37 13.54 -46.04
N LEU A 672 19.58 13.39 -45.50
CA LEU A 672 20.20 14.34 -44.57
C LEU A 672 20.56 15.70 -45.19
N GLN A 673 20.60 15.84 -46.52
CA GLN A 673 21.01 17.10 -47.17
C GLN A 673 19.88 18.13 -47.34
N ARG A 674 18.61 17.81 -47.00
CA ARG A 674 17.45 18.68 -47.29
C ARG A 674 16.84 19.44 -46.11
N SER A 675 17.27 19.20 -44.86
CA SER A 675 16.65 19.79 -43.66
C SER A 675 17.58 20.71 -42.85
N SER A 676 18.39 21.53 -43.53
CA SER A 676 19.30 22.49 -42.90
C SER A 676 18.69 23.89 -42.76
N ARG A 677 17.90 24.09 -41.70
CA ARG A 677 17.73 25.40 -41.04
C ARG A 677 17.95 25.19 -39.56
N ILE A 678 18.85 25.99 -38.98
CA ILE A 678 19.22 25.92 -37.56
C ILE A 678 18.35 26.93 -36.82
N ASP A 679 17.59 26.46 -35.84
CA ASP A 679 16.90 27.33 -34.88
C ASP A 679 17.86 27.72 -33.75
N SER A 680 17.67 28.90 -33.19
CA SER A 680 18.56 29.51 -32.18
C SER A 680 17.81 30.21 -31.04
N ASP A 681 16.49 30.29 -31.12
CA ASP A 681 15.69 30.92 -30.07
C ASP A 681 15.40 29.91 -28.96
N PRO A 682 15.37 30.31 -27.67
CA PRO A 682 15.04 29.42 -26.57
C PRO A 682 13.53 29.18 -26.48
N PRO A 683 13.09 27.94 -26.17
CA PRO A 683 11.67 27.58 -26.11
C PRO A 683 10.87 28.43 -25.11
N GLU A 684 9.75 28.99 -25.56
CA GLU A 684 8.86 29.84 -24.75
C GLU A 684 8.09 28.99 -23.72
N ILE A 685 8.09 29.41 -22.45
CA ILE A 685 7.32 28.77 -21.38
C ILE A 685 6.17 29.68 -20.92
N ASP A 686 4.93 29.22 -21.13
CA ASP A 686 3.77 29.77 -20.46
C ASP A 686 3.22 28.80 -19.38
N ILE A 687 2.64 29.37 -18.33
CA ILE A 687 2.03 28.65 -17.22
C ILE A 687 0.74 29.41 -16.84
N PRO A 688 -0.38 29.22 -17.58
CA PRO A 688 -1.60 29.99 -17.36
C PRO A 688 -2.09 29.91 -15.91
N GLY A 689 -2.40 31.07 -15.33
CA GLY A 689 -2.80 31.19 -13.93
C GLY A 689 -1.65 31.34 -12.94
N TRP A 690 -0.38 31.22 -13.34
CA TRP A 690 0.73 31.26 -12.39
C TRP A 690 1.72 32.38 -12.70
N THR A 691 1.77 33.37 -11.80
CA THR A 691 2.68 34.53 -11.82
C THR A 691 3.87 34.34 -10.90
N ASP A 692 4.92 35.14 -11.12
CA ASP A 692 6.24 35.11 -10.47
C ASP A 692 6.16 34.93 -8.93
N LYS A 693 5.18 35.58 -8.28
CA LYS A 693 4.69 35.19 -6.96
C LYS A 693 3.16 35.21 -6.90
N LYS A 694 2.57 34.26 -6.16
CA LYS A 694 1.11 34.12 -5.96
C LYS A 694 0.81 33.43 -4.62
N THR A 695 -0.19 33.92 -3.88
CA THR A 695 -0.61 33.34 -2.58
C THR A 695 -1.82 32.42 -2.76
N VAL A 696 -1.82 31.26 -2.10
CA VAL A 696 -2.90 30.28 -2.11
C VAL A 696 -3.09 29.64 -0.73
N PHE A 697 -4.21 28.94 -0.53
CA PHE A 697 -4.55 28.22 0.71
C PHE A 697 -4.70 26.69 0.47
N ILE A 698 -4.79 26.28 -0.79
CA ILE A 698 -4.85 24.86 -1.24
C ILE A 698 -3.53 24.13 -0.97
N GLU A 699 -3.61 22.80 -0.83
CA GLU A 699 -2.46 21.93 -0.53
C GLU A 699 -1.68 21.49 -1.77
N GLN A 700 -2.32 21.51 -2.94
CA GLN A 700 -1.74 21.15 -4.22
C GLN A 700 -2.13 22.17 -5.29
N ALA A 701 -1.21 22.52 -6.18
CA ALA A 701 -1.46 23.36 -7.36
C ALA A 701 -1.26 22.56 -8.65
N LEU A 702 -2.10 22.80 -9.66
CA LEU A 702 -1.94 22.21 -11.00
C LEU A 702 -1.22 23.20 -11.92
N LEU A 703 0.07 22.97 -12.16
CA LEU A 703 0.84 23.73 -13.14
C LEU A 703 0.55 23.19 -14.55
N GLN A 704 -0.31 23.90 -15.29
CA GLN A 704 -0.51 23.68 -16.71
C GLN A 704 0.62 24.38 -17.48
N ILE A 705 1.64 23.63 -17.87
CA ILE A 705 2.84 24.14 -18.53
C ILE A 705 2.67 24.00 -20.04
N ILE A 706 2.70 25.13 -20.75
CA ILE A 706 2.59 25.20 -22.21
C ILE A 706 3.93 25.68 -22.76
N THR A 707 4.67 24.80 -23.43
CA THR A 707 5.90 25.18 -24.12
C THR A 707 5.70 25.27 -25.64
N LYS A 708 6.34 26.25 -26.27
CA LYS A 708 6.23 26.57 -27.71
C LYS A 708 7.63 26.80 -28.29
N ASP A 709 7.89 26.24 -29.47
CA ASP A 709 9.21 26.29 -30.11
C ASP A 709 9.13 25.94 -31.63
N PRO A 710 9.81 26.63 -32.55
CA PRO A 710 9.76 26.29 -33.99
C PRO A 710 10.65 25.09 -34.37
N GLY A 711 11.80 24.90 -33.70
CA GLY A 711 12.70 23.75 -33.84
C GLY A 711 12.18 22.47 -33.16
N GLY A 712 11.23 22.62 -32.23
CA GLY A 712 10.51 21.55 -31.57
C GLY A 712 11.05 21.25 -30.16
N ILE A 713 10.14 21.11 -29.19
CA ILE A 713 10.48 20.75 -27.81
C ILE A 713 11.09 19.34 -27.76
N GLN A 714 12.15 19.18 -26.96
CA GLN A 714 12.80 17.92 -26.61
C GLN A 714 12.42 17.47 -25.19
N SER A 715 12.40 18.39 -24.24
CA SER A 715 12.05 18.09 -22.85
C SER A 715 11.40 19.25 -22.10
N VAL A 716 10.65 18.90 -21.05
CA VAL A 716 10.17 19.84 -20.02
C VAL A 716 10.39 19.20 -18.64
N SER A 717 10.85 19.99 -17.68
CA SER A 717 11.09 19.61 -16.29
C SER A 717 10.57 20.69 -15.33
N VAL A 718 10.32 20.30 -14.08
CA VAL A 718 10.00 21.19 -12.96
C VAL A 718 10.91 20.84 -11.80
N ASN A 719 11.63 21.83 -11.24
CA ASN A 719 12.64 21.62 -10.18
C ASN A 719 13.64 20.49 -10.52
N GLY A 720 14.04 20.39 -11.79
CA GLY A 720 14.92 19.33 -12.30
C GLY A 720 14.24 17.98 -12.59
N GLN A 721 13.06 17.72 -12.02
CA GLN A 721 12.28 16.51 -12.31
C GLN A 721 11.70 16.58 -13.73
N LYS A 722 12.09 15.67 -14.62
CA LYS A 722 11.69 15.67 -16.03
C LYS A 722 10.26 15.16 -16.21
N ILE A 723 9.31 16.07 -16.41
CA ILE A 723 7.88 15.77 -16.51
C ILE A 723 7.49 15.22 -17.89
N VAL A 724 8.17 15.63 -18.96
CA VAL A 724 7.95 15.10 -20.32
C VAL A 724 9.26 14.96 -21.10
N SER A 725 9.41 13.82 -21.78
CA SER A 725 10.41 13.58 -22.82
C SER A 725 9.69 13.27 -24.14
N ARG A 726 9.56 14.24 -25.05
CA ARG A 726 8.86 14.09 -26.34
C ARG A 726 9.52 14.98 -27.41
N PRO A 727 10.59 14.51 -28.07
CA PRO A 727 11.23 15.27 -29.15
C PRO A 727 10.29 15.53 -30.33
N GLY A 728 10.45 16.69 -30.97
CA GLY A 728 9.80 17.01 -32.25
C GLY A 728 8.37 17.51 -32.15
N LYS A 729 7.98 18.15 -31.05
CA LYS A 729 6.69 18.87 -30.96
C LYS A 729 6.87 20.37 -30.77
N ASN A 730 6.47 21.14 -31.77
CA ASN A 730 6.53 22.62 -31.78
C ASN A 730 5.63 23.30 -30.74
N LYS A 731 4.66 22.55 -30.20
CA LYS A 731 3.91 22.96 -29.02
C LYS A 731 3.62 21.74 -28.16
N LEU A 732 3.88 21.85 -26.86
CA LEU A 732 3.64 20.81 -25.88
C LEU A 732 2.84 21.36 -24.70
N HIS A 733 1.77 20.66 -24.35
CA HIS A 733 1.02 20.88 -23.12
C HIS A 733 1.42 19.78 -22.12
N SER A 734 1.84 20.18 -20.93
CA SER A 734 2.31 19.30 -19.86
C SER A 734 1.61 19.70 -18.56
N ASN A 735 1.21 18.73 -17.74
CA ASN A 735 0.59 18.97 -16.44
C ASN A 735 1.54 18.49 -15.34
N TYR A 736 1.75 19.31 -14.31
CA TYR A 736 2.48 18.93 -13.11
C TYR A 736 1.65 19.29 -11.88
N VAL A 737 1.41 18.31 -11.01
CA VAL A 737 0.78 18.54 -9.70
C VAL A 737 1.90 18.86 -8.71
N ALA A 738 1.80 20.02 -8.07
CA ALA A 738 2.78 20.57 -7.16
C ALA A 738 2.24 20.54 -5.72
N ASP A 739 2.81 19.70 -4.86
CA ASP A 739 2.53 19.72 -3.42
C ASP A 739 3.09 21.00 -2.78
N LEU A 740 2.28 21.65 -1.94
CA LEU A 740 2.57 22.94 -1.34
C LEU A 740 2.75 22.83 0.19
N LYS A 741 3.95 23.15 0.65
CA LYS A 741 4.29 23.32 2.07
C LYS A 741 3.89 24.71 2.53
N GLU A 742 3.60 24.90 3.82
CA GLU A 742 3.38 26.23 4.40
C GLU A 742 4.60 27.15 4.16
N GLY A 743 4.35 28.38 3.69
CA GLY A 743 5.40 29.32 3.25
C GLY A 743 5.57 29.39 1.74
N ASP A 744 6.73 29.89 1.28
CA ASP A 744 7.06 30.03 -0.14
C ASP A 744 7.48 28.69 -0.76
N ASN A 745 6.80 28.26 -1.82
CA ASN A 745 7.16 27.09 -2.63
C ASN A 745 7.63 27.55 -4.01
N SER A 746 8.91 27.35 -4.33
CA SER A 746 9.48 27.74 -5.62
C SER A 746 9.41 26.61 -6.66
N PHE A 747 8.97 26.93 -7.87
CA PHE A 747 8.92 26.01 -9.00
C PHE A 747 9.67 26.60 -10.20
N SER A 748 10.82 26.01 -10.47
CA SER A 748 11.68 26.25 -11.63
C SER A 748 11.23 25.35 -12.78
N VAL A 749 10.45 25.88 -13.71
CA VAL A 749 10.10 25.16 -14.95
C VAL A 749 11.20 25.40 -15.97
N GLU A 750 11.81 24.32 -16.46
CA GLU A 750 12.85 24.36 -17.49
C GLU A 750 12.44 23.51 -18.69
N CYS A 751 12.86 23.90 -19.89
CA CYS A 751 12.65 23.10 -21.09
C CYS A 751 13.80 23.25 -22.08
N SER A 752 13.96 22.25 -22.95
CA SER A 752 14.90 22.27 -24.07
C SER A 752 14.20 22.01 -25.39
N ASP A 753 14.68 22.64 -26.45
CA ASP A 753 14.36 22.30 -27.84
C ASP A 753 15.21 21.10 -28.32
N GLN A 754 15.06 20.71 -29.59
CA GLN A 754 15.87 19.64 -30.18
C GLN A 754 17.34 20.01 -30.46
N LEU A 755 17.71 21.30 -30.48
CA LEU A 755 19.06 21.78 -30.82
C LEU A 755 19.93 22.10 -29.59
N GLY A 756 19.33 22.18 -28.40
CA GLY A 756 19.99 22.42 -27.11
C GLY A 756 19.73 23.79 -26.51
N ASN A 757 18.94 24.64 -27.16
CA ASN A 757 18.46 25.91 -26.62
C ASN A 757 17.53 25.65 -25.42
N LYS A 758 17.60 26.51 -24.39
CA LYS A 758 16.89 26.29 -23.11
C LYS A 758 16.03 27.47 -22.70
N GLY A 759 14.76 27.20 -22.45
CA GLY A 759 13.84 28.10 -21.75
C GLY A 759 13.80 27.79 -20.26
N LYS A 760 13.63 28.82 -19.42
CA LYS A 760 13.42 28.71 -17.98
C LYS A 760 12.40 29.75 -17.51
N LYS A 761 11.54 29.36 -16.57
CA LYS A 761 10.56 30.23 -15.91
C LYS A 761 10.37 29.78 -14.47
N ASP A 762 10.69 30.67 -13.53
CA ASP A 762 10.53 30.43 -12.10
C ASP A 762 9.23 31.09 -11.59
N ILE A 763 8.48 30.40 -10.74
CA ILE A 763 7.30 30.93 -10.03
C ILE A 763 7.37 30.58 -8.54
N VAL A 764 6.77 31.41 -7.68
CA VAL A 764 6.70 31.19 -6.23
C VAL A 764 5.25 31.15 -5.76
N ILE A 765 4.83 29.99 -5.23
CA ILE A 765 3.50 29.77 -4.68
C ILE A 765 3.60 29.84 -3.15
N HIS A 766 3.14 30.94 -2.57
CA HIS A 766 3.08 31.12 -1.12
C HIS A 766 1.82 30.44 -0.57
N ARG A 767 1.96 29.28 0.10
CA ARG A 767 0.83 28.65 0.78
C ARG A 767 0.71 29.20 2.19
N LYS A 768 -0.47 29.70 2.53
CA LYS A 768 -0.80 30.13 3.90
C LYS A 768 -1.86 29.20 4.50
N LEU A 769 -1.69 28.80 5.77
CA LEU A 769 -2.75 28.12 6.52
C LEU A 769 -3.89 29.09 6.89
N GLN A 770 -5.09 28.55 7.03
CA GLN A 770 -6.22 29.26 7.62
C GLN A 770 -6.06 29.36 9.14
N LYS A 771 -6.46 30.50 9.73
CA LYS A 771 -6.20 30.83 11.15
C LYS A 771 -6.62 29.75 12.14
N VAL A 772 -7.71 29.04 11.86
CA VAL A 772 -8.31 28.06 12.77
C VAL A 772 -7.47 26.77 12.95
N TYR A 773 -6.42 26.55 12.16
CA TYR A 773 -5.49 25.42 12.32
C TYR A 773 -4.14 25.81 12.95
N GLU A 774 -3.90 27.10 13.23
CA GLU A 774 -2.69 27.61 13.86
C GLU A 774 -2.50 27.06 15.29
N THR A 775 -1.25 27.00 15.78
CA THR A 775 -0.95 26.44 17.12
C THR A 775 -1.65 27.19 18.26
N GLY A 776 -1.91 28.50 18.10
CA GLY A 776 -2.63 29.30 19.09
C GLY A 776 -4.07 28.85 19.33
N ALA A 777 -4.73 28.25 18.32
CA ALA A 777 -6.11 27.78 18.39
C ALA A 777 -6.28 26.45 19.17
N ARG A 778 -5.17 25.72 19.38
CA ARG A 778 -5.15 24.35 19.93
C ARG A 778 -5.35 24.32 21.45
N LEU A 779 -5.86 23.19 21.94
CA LEU A 779 -6.10 22.92 23.36
C LEU A 779 -4.85 23.19 24.19
N SER A 780 -5.01 23.95 25.27
CA SER A 780 -3.90 24.35 26.14
C SER A 780 -3.74 23.44 27.35
N LEU A 781 -2.48 23.10 27.65
CA LEU A 781 -2.13 22.10 28.66
C LEU A 781 -1.05 22.66 29.59
N ALA A 782 -1.22 22.48 30.89
CA ALA A 782 -0.18 22.71 31.90
C ALA A 782 0.33 21.38 32.46
N ALA A 783 1.62 21.29 32.80
CA ALA A 783 2.21 20.10 33.42
C ALA A 783 2.42 20.30 34.93
N TYR A 784 1.72 19.54 35.75
CA TYR A 784 1.97 19.38 37.18
C TYR A 784 3.21 18.50 37.41
N PRO A 785 3.96 18.66 38.51
CA PRO A 785 5.14 17.83 38.78
C PRO A 785 4.83 16.34 38.83
N PHE A 786 5.77 15.49 38.40
CA PHE A 786 5.62 14.04 38.42
C PHE A 786 6.16 13.47 39.73
N LYS A 787 5.40 12.57 40.36
CA LYS A 787 5.80 11.88 41.59
C LYS A 787 6.82 10.78 41.28
N THR A 788 8.08 10.97 41.64
CA THR A 788 9.16 9.98 41.40
C THR A 788 9.39 9.03 42.58
N GLU A 789 9.61 7.75 42.28
CA GLU A 789 9.92 6.67 43.24
C GLU A 789 11.03 5.80 42.66
N GLY A 790 12.12 5.55 43.41
CA GLY A 790 13.25 4.71 42.98
C GLY A 790 14.41 5.47 42.30
N LYS A 791 15.53 4.78 42.05
CA LYS A 791 16.67 5.28 41.26
C LYS A 791 16.38 5.11 39.76
N GLY A 792 16.93 5.97 38.90
CA GLY A 792 16.62 5.98 37.47
C GLY A 792 15.30 6.69 37.09
N ALA A 793 14.60 7.28 38.07
CA ALA A 793 13.35 8.03 37.84
C ALA A 793 13.54 9.53 37.52
N GLU A 794 14.78 10.04 37.56
CA GLU A 794 15.11 11.46 37.40
C GLU A 794 15.12 11.90 35.92
N GLY A 795 14.78 13.16 35.64
CA GLY A 795 14.77 13.73 34.28
C GLY A 795 13.62 13.28 33.33
N VAL A 796 12.98 12.15 33.64
CA VAL A 796 11.87 11.55 32.88
C VAL A 796 10.73 12.55 32.57
N GLU A 797 10.41 13.42 33.53
CA GLU A 797 9.34 14.42 33.42
C GLU A 797 9.60 15.44 32.29
N ASP A 798 10.78 16.06 32.27
CA ASP A 798 11.17 17.03 31.24
C ASP A 798 11.19 16.38 29.85
N MET A 799 11.50 15.09 29.77
CA MET A 799 11.51 14.33 28.51
C MET A 799 10.10 14.12 27.96
N VAL A 800 9.06 14.00 28.80
CA VAL A 800 7.65 13.98 28.39
C VAL A 800 7.19 15.38 27.98
N ILE A 801 7.49 16.41 28.77
CA ILE A 801 7.07 17.80 28.51
C ILE A 801 7.66 18.33 27.19
N ASN A 802 8.96 18.14 26.94
CA ASN A 802 9.61 18.59 25.71
C ASN A 802 9.05 17.92 24.45
N ARG A 803 8.72 16.62 24.52
CA ARG A 803 8.10 15.89 23.40
C ARG A 803 6.66 16.35 23.14
N LEU A 804 5.89 16.69 24.17
CA LEU A 804 4.57 17.32 24.02
C LEU A 804 4.67 18.69 23.32
N ILE A 805 5.67 19.52 23.64
CA ILE A 805 5.95 20.78 22.92
C ILE A 805 6.30 20.51 21.45
N GLN A 806 7.25 19.61 21.19
CA GLN A 806 7.70 19.28 19.82
C GLN A 806 6.58 18.72 18.92
N SER A 807 5.59 18.03 19.50
CA SER A 807 4.41 17.57 18.77
C SER A 807 3.59 18.70 18.13
N LYS A 808 3.78 19.95 18.60
CA LYS A 808 2.93 21.14 18.35
C LYS A 808 1.44 20.92 18.64
N ARG A 809 1.05 19.78 19.23
CA ARG A 809 -0.37 19.42 19.32
C ARG A 809 -1.08 20.26 20.36
N PHE A 810 -0.46 20.46 21.52
CA PHE A 810 -1.00 21.27 22.61
C PHE A 810 -0.40 22.67 22.62
N ASN A 811 -1.19 23.65 23.03
CA ASN A 811 -0.74 24.99 23.39
C ASN A 811 -0.19 24.94 24.84
N ILE A 812 1.02 24.39 24.98
CA ILE A 812 1.67 24.16 26.28
C ILE A 812 1.84 25.49 27.03
N LYS A 813 1.34 25.55 28.26
CA LYS A 813 1.51 26.69 29.17
C LYS A 813 2.79 26.51 29.98
N GLU A 814 3.68 27.49 29.91
CA GLU A 814 4.94 27.48 30.65
C GLU A 814 4.72 27.44 32.17
N ARG A 815 5.59 26.72 32.88
CA ARG A 815 5.63 26.80 34.34
C ARG A 815 6.18 28.16 34.77
N LYS A 816 5.34 28.95 35.44
CA LYS A 816 5.85 29.85 36.47
C LYS A 816 6.40 28.97 37.61
N LYS A 817 7.70 29.07 37.87
CA LYS A 817 8.32 28.45 39.05
C LYS A 817 7.73 29.11 40.29
N THR A 818 6.93 28.39 41.07
CA THR A 818 6.36 28.91 42.33
C THR A 818 6.05 27.75 43.28
N ASP A 819 6.78 27.73 44.40
CA ASP A 819 6.66 26.90 45.61
C ASP A 819 6.56 25.36 45.47
N ASP A 820 7.70 24.70 45.70
CA ASP A 820 7.88 23.24 45.82
C ASP A 820 7.25 22.63 47.11
N SER A 821 6.04 23.05 47.48
CA SER A 821 5.46 22.84 48.82
C SER A 821 4.16 22.03 48.89
N VAL A 822 3.80 21.29 47.83
CA VAL A 822 2.68 20.33 47.87
C VAL A 822 3.15 18.94 48.27
N LYS A 823 3.18 18.67 49.58
CA LYS A 823 3.26 17.31 50.15
C LYS A 823 1.88 16.88 50.67
N SER A 824 0.94 16.65 49.76
CA SER A 824 -0.41 16.17 50.09
C SER A 824 -0.48 14.63 50.04
N THR A 825 -1.53 14.05 50.63
CA THR A 825 -1.73 12.59 50.61
C THR A 825 -2.41 12.17 49.29
N ALA A 826 -2.38 10.88 48.97
CA ALA A 826 -2.79 10.36 47.65
C ALA A 826 -4.28 10.60 47.26
N SER A 827 -5.10 11.18 48.14
CA SER A 827 -6.48 11.59 47.85
C SER A 827 -6.62 13.03 47.36
N ASP A 828 -5.62 13.90 47.59
CA ASP A 828 -5.75 15.35 47.40
C ASP A 828 -5.08 15.86 46.11
N GLU A 829 -4.01 15.17 45.67
CA GLU A 829 -3.13 15.50 44.53
C GLU A 829 -3.87 15.96 43.25
N GLN A 830 -5.04 15.38 42.93
CA GLN A 830 -5.83 15.76 41.75
C GLN A 830 -6.46 17.15 41.88
N ASN A 831 -6.88 17.54 43.09
CA ASN A 831 -7.48 18.86 43.33
C ASN A 831 -6.42 19.96 43.25
N ASP A 832 -5.26 19.73 43.87
CA ASP A 832 -4.09 20.61 43.84
C ASP A 832 -3.66 20.89 42.39
N ALA A 833 -3.57 19.84 41.56
CA ALA A 833 -3.22 19.93 40.16
C ALA A 833 -4.29 20.65 39.30
N VAL A 834 -5.57 20.42 39.55
CA VAL A 834 -6.66 21.15 38.86
C VAL A 834 -6.60 22.65 39.17
N GLU A 835 -6.30 23.04 40.41
CA GLU A 835 -6.12 24.45 40.75
C GLU A 835 -4.86 25.06 40.09
N PHE A 836 -3.76 24.30 40.03
CA PHE A 836 -2.57 24.68 39.27
C PHE A 836 -2.88 24.92 37.78
N GLY A 837 -3.63 24.01 37.14
CA GLY A 837 -4.05 24.15 35.74
C GLY A 837 -4.93 25.38 35.50
N LYS A 838 -5.86 25.68 36.41
CA LYS A 838 -6.66 26.91 36.39
C LYS A 838 -5.77 28.15 36.46
N LYS A 839 -4.80 28.19 37.39
CA LYS A 839 -3.85 29.31 37.56
C LYS A 839 -2.94 29.51 36.34
N ALA A 840 -2.61 28.44 35.62
CA ALA A 840 -1.82 28.49 34.38
C ALA A 840 -2.62 28.98 33.16
N GLY A 841 -3.95 29.15 33.27
CA GLY A 841 -4.82 29.47 32.13
C GLY A 841 -4.83 28.35 31.08
N ALA A 842 -4.74 27.09 31.52
CA ALA A 842 -4.80 25.92 30.67
C ALA A 842 -6.22 25.31 30.64
N ASP A 843 -6.60 24.74 29.49
CA ASP A 843 -7.84 23.96 29.36
C ASP A 843 -7.76 22.65 30.16
N VAL A 844 -6.57 22.06 30.23
CA VAL A 844 -6.30 20.77 30.91
C VAL A 844 -4.99 20.78 31.70
N VAL A 845 -4.85 19.90 32.69
CA VAL A 845 -3.61 19.66 33.44
C VAL A 845 -3.14 18.22 33.31
N LEU A 846 -1.84 18.01 33.09
CA LEU A 846 -1.16 16.72 33.11
C LEU A 846 -0.55 16.47 34.50
N ILE A 847 -0.84 15.33 35.12
CA ILE A 847 -0.28 14.84 36.39
C ILE A 847 0.43 13.52 36.10
N GLY A 848 1.59 13.25 36.70
CA GLY A 848 2.31 12.00 36.44
C GLY A 848 2.97 11.36 37.67
N LYS A 849 3.38 10.11 37.50
CA LYS A 849 4.12 9.29 38.46
C LYS A 849 5.19 8.49 37.71
N VAL A 850 6.35 8.33 38.31
CA VAL A 850 7.46 7.51 37.81
C VAL A 850 7.84 6.53 38.92
N SER A 851 7.90 5.23 38.62
CA SER A 851 8.29 4.20 39.59
C SER A 851 9.35 3.28 39.01
N ALA A 852 10.53 3.30 39.63
CA ALA A 852 11.71 2.58 39.19
C ALA A 852 12.16 1.53 40.22
N LYS A 853 12.77 0.45 39.74
CA LYS A 853 13.30 -0.71 40.46
C LYS A 853 14.58 -1.18 39.76
N GLU A 854 15.35 -2.06 40.41
CA GLU A 854 16.72 -2.46 40.01
C GLU A 854 16.93 -2.84 38.52
N ASN A 855 15.90 -3.26 37.79
CA ASN A 855 15.94 -3.48 36.34
C ASN A 855 14.63 -3.07 35.63
N SER A 856 13.78 -2.20 36.21
CA SER A 856 12.53 -1.81 35.56
C SER A 856 12.02 -0.41 35.90
N LEU A 857 11.30 0.19 34.95
CA LEU A 857 10.77 1.55 35.04
C LEU A 857 9.31 1.58 34.57
N GLN A 858 8.47 2.27 35.33
CA GLN A 858 7.08 2.58 34.99
C GLN A 858 6.89 4.10 34.96
N ILE A 859 6.10 4.61 34.02
CA ILE A 859 5.58 5.98 34.03
C ILE A 859 4.07 5.91 33.88
N GLU A 860 3.33 6.59 34.74
CA GLU A 860 1.88 6.79 34.68
C GLU A 860 1.62 8.29 34.51
N ALA A 861 0.65 8.69 33.69
CA ALA A 861 0.20 10.08 33.63
C ALA A 861 -1.27 10.21 33.25
N ARG A 862 -1.96 11.17 33.91
CA ARG A 862 -3.37 11.50 33.70
C ARG A 862 -3.52 12.95 33.23
N ILE A 863 -4.42 13.19 32.28
CA ILE A 863 -4.86 14.54 31.91
C ILE A 863 -6.25 14.77 32.49
N VAL A 864 -6.43 15.91 33.18
CA VAL A 864 -7.65 16.30 33.89
C VAL A 864 -8.15 17.63 33.35
N ASP A 865 -9.45 17.76 33.07
CA ASP A 865 -10.03 19.03 32.60
C ASP A 865 -10.04 20.06 33.74
N THR A 866 -9.55 21.28 33.49
CA THR A 866 -9.46 22.30 34.55
C THR A 866 -10.82 22.89 34.92
N GLY A 867 -11.84 22.75 34.07
CA GLY A 867 -13.21 23.19 34.33
C GLY A 867 -13.99 22.19 35.18
N SER A 868 -14.07 20.92 34.76
CA SER A 868 -14.88 19.89 35.42
C SER A 868 -14.16 19.08 36.49
N ALA A 869 -12.83 19.12 36.55
CA ALA A 869 -11.98 18.22 37.36
C ALA A 869 -12.11 16.72 37.00
N GLU A 870 -12.80 16.38 35.90
CA GLU A 870 -12.90 15.01 35.38
C GLU A 870 -11.56 14.59 34.75
N VAL A 871 -11.13 13.35 35.01
CA VAL A 871 -9.96 12.75 34.34
C VAL A 871 -10.36 12.45 32.89
N MET A 872 -9.79 13.21 31.95
CA MET A 872 -10.03 13.03 30.51
C MET A 872 -9.26 11.82 29.95
N THR A 873 -8.08 11.50 30.52
CA THR A 873 -7.35 10.26 30.24
C THR A 873 -6.41 9.87 31.38
N LEU A 874 -6.08 8.59 31.45
CA LEU A 874 -5.00 8.01 32.25
C LEU A 874 -4.22 7.04 31.34
N GLN A 875 -2.91 7.20 31.26
CA GLN A 875 -2.03 6.49 30.35
C GLN A 875 -0.73 6.09 31.05
N ASP A 876 -0.32 4.84 30.88
CA ASP A 876 0.87 4.26 31.49
C ASP A 876 1.88 3.72 30.46
N VAL A 877 3.10 3.43 30.89
CA VAL A 877 4.14 2.72 30.13
C VAL A 877 5.06 1.99 31.12
N TYR A 878 5.52 0.79 30.77
CA TYR A 878 6.43 -0.04 31.58
C TYR A 878 7.48 -0.73 30.70
N GLY A 879 8.63 -1.06 31.26
CA GLY A 879 9.59 -1.98 30.66
C GLY A 879 10.71 -2.41 31.61
N GLU A 880 11.48 -3.41 31.20
CA GLU A 880 12.54 -4.05 31.98
C GLU A 880 13.85 -4.03 31.20
N ALA A 881 14.79 -3.17 31.59
CA ALA A 881 16.08 -2.91 30.93
C ALA A 881 16.97 -1.99 31.80
N GLY A 882 18.19 -1.71 31.34
CA GLY A 882 19.04 -0.67 31.95
C GLY A 882 18.43 0.74 31.86
N GLU A 883 18.62 1.53 32.91
CA GLU A 883 17.76 2.68 33.25
C GLU A 883 17.67 3.78 32.15
N ASP A 884 18.80 4.19 31.54
CA ASP A 884 18.90 5.39 30.68
C ASP A 884 18.19 5.32 29.31
N GLU A 885 18.21 4.16 28.65
CA GLU A 885 17.58 3.99 27.33
C GLU A 885 16.08 3.71 27.48
N LEU A 886 15.71 3.05 28.57
CA LEU A 886 14.34 2.79 28.97
C LEU A 886 13.57 4.10 29.20
N ALA A 887 14.14 5.04 29.97
CA ALA A 887 13.54 6.36 30.22
C ALA A 887 13.17 7.12 28.92
N LYS A 888 14.05 7.09 27.90
CA LYS A 888 13.83 7.74 26.59
C LYS A 888 12.67 7.10 25.82
N THR A 889 12.64 5.78 25.80
CA THR A 889 11.65 4.97 25.08
C THR A 889 10.26 5.10 25.70
N LEU A 890 10.16 4.98 27.03
CA LEU A 890 8.89 5.13 27.76
C LEU A 890 8.35 6.57 27.64
N SER A 891 9.19 7.60 27.76
CA SER A 891 8.76 9.01 27.62
C SER A 891 8.21 9.33 26.22
N GLN A 892 8.80 8.77 25.16
CA GLN A 892 8.22 8.83 23.81
C GLN A 892 6.88 8.09 23.77
N GLY A 893 6.84 6.83 24.22
CA GLY A 893 5.65 5.97 24.21
C GLY A 893 4.43 6.59 24.91
N LEU A 894 4.66 7.28 26.03
CA LEU A 894 3.65 8.04 26.77
C LEU A 894 3.19 9.28 25.99
N THR A 895 4.11 10.04 25.38
CA THR A 895 3.75 11.17 24.51
C THR A 895 2.87 10.73 23.32
N VAL A 896 3.14 9.56 22.74
CA VAL A 896 2.27 8.95 21.72
C VAL A 896 0.86 8.73 22.25
N LYS A 897 0.74 8.07 23.42
CA LYS A 897 -0.55 7.81 24.07
C LYS A 897 -1.31 9.12 24.34
N LEU A 898 -0.66 10.13 24.92
CA LEU A 898 -1.31 11.42 25.24
C LEU A 898 -1.73 12.23 23.99
N ARG A 899 -0.97 12.17 22.87
CA ARG A 899 -1.39 12.79 21.60
C ARG A 899 -2.59 12.06 20.98
N ALA A 900 -2.65 10.73 21.05
CA ALA A 900 -3.81 9.95 20.63
C ALA A 900 -5.04 10.15 21.54
N GLU A 901 -4.91 10.82 22.68
CA GLU A 901 -6.06 11.19 23.49
C GLU A 901 -6.60 12.59 23.17
N PHE A 902 -5.84 13.42 22.44
CA PHE A 902 -6.22 14.78 22.03
C PHE A 902 -5.73 15.08 20.61
N PRO A 903 -6.52 14.82 19.55
CA PRO A 903 -6.03 14.86 18.16
C PRO A 903 -6.52 16.11 17.37
N LEU A 904 -6.54 16.21 16.02
CA LEU A 904 -7.03 17.42 15.29
C LEU A 904 -7.85 17.12 14.01
N ILE A 905 -8.97 17.83 13.76
CA ILE A 905 -9.89 17.68 12.60
C ILE A 905 -10.88 18.83 12.40
N GLU A 906 -11.41 18.87 11.17
CA GLU A 906 -12.64 19.55 10.76
C GLU A 906 -13.91 18.66 10.81
N GLY A 907 -15.06 19.30 10.99
CA GLY A 907 -16.42 18.81 10.71
C GLY A 907 -17.36 19.96 10.33
N ARG A 908 -18.68 19.76 10.41
CA ARG A 908 -19.74 20.70 10.00
C ARG A 908 -20.89 20.75 11.01
N VAL A 909 -21.61 21.87 11.04
CA VAL A 909 -22.91 21.99 11.73
C VAL A 909 -23.96 21.26 10.90
N ILE A 910 -24.61 20.25 11.50
CA ILE A 910 -25.76 19.56 10.90
C ILE A 910 -27.04 20.34 11.17
N LYS A 911 -27.21 20.83 12.41
CA LYS A 911 -28.45 21.48 12.86
C LYS A 911 -28.23 22.30 14.12
N ILE A 912 -29.02 23.36 14.31
CA ILE A 912 -29.07 24.11 15.57
C ILE A 912 -30.42 23.85 16.23
N LYS A 913 -30.43 23.58 17.54
CA LYS A 913 -31.65 23.32 18.30
C LYS A 913 -31.56 23.92 19.70
N ASP A 914 -32.48 24.84 20.00
CA ASP A 914 -32.63 25.50 21.29
C ASP A 914 -31.35 26.23 21.75
N LYS A 915 -30.48 25.56 22.53
CA LYS A 915 -29.16 26.08 22.97
C LYS A 915 -27.98 25.22 22.49
N GLU A 916 -28.25 24.13 21.78
CA GLU A 916 -27.27 23.12 21.39
C GLU A 916 -27.02 23.17 19.88
N VAL A 917 -25.77 22.94 19.49
CA VAL A 917 -25.37 22.85 18.09
C VAL A 917 -25.05 21.40 17.78
N ILE A 918 -25.84 20.81 16.89
CA ILE A 918 -25.64 19.47 16.39
C ILE A 918 -24.60 19.54 15.27
N ILE A 919 -23.50 18.81 15.43
CA ILE A 919 -22.37 18.77 14.50
C ILE A 919 -22.14 17.35 14.00
N ASN A 920 -21.54 17.18 12.82
CA ASN A 920 -21.07 15.86 12.37
C ASN A 920 -19.76 15.46 13.05
N LEU A 921 -19.63 15.68 14.38
CA LEU A 921 -18.57 15.17 15.26
C LEU A 921 -19.21 14.42 16.50
N GLY A 922 -18.64 13.38 17.20
CA GLY A 922 -19.19 12.51 18.33
C GLY A 922 -18.63 11.05 18.66
N GLU A 923 -18.94 9.90 17.96
CA GLU A 923 -18.12 8.64 17.63
C GLU A 923 -17.40 8.28 16.18
N GLU A 924 -17.79 8.71 14.94
CA GLU A 924 -17.07 8.90 13.57
C GLU A 924 -16.11 10.10 13.01
N SER A 925 -15.51 11.10 13.70
CA SER A 925 -14.42 12.12 13.37
C SER A 925 -13.29 12.93 14.32
N ARG A 926 -12.65 12.94 15.62
CA ARG A 926 -12.48 12.37 17.12
C ARG A 926 -12.82 13.34 18.25
N ILE A 927 -13.77 13.01 19.11
CA ILE A 927 -14.11 13.83 20.26
C ILE A 927 -14.57 12.94 21.42
N LYS A 928 -14.20 13.29 22.64
CA LYS A 928 -14.78 12.76 23.89
C LYS A 928 -15.59 13.86 24.56
N LYS A 929 -16.48 13.52 25.50
CA LYS A 929 -17.22 14.51 26.30
C LYS A 929 -16.22 15.48 26.97
N GLY A 930 -16.58 16.76 27.07
CA GLY A 930 -15.72 17.82 27.60
C GLY A 930 -14.68 18.37 26.62
N MET A 931 -14.36 17.68 25.51
CA MET A 931 -13.44 18.23 24.50
C MET A 931 -13.97 19.53 23.89
N ARG A 932 -13.05 20.43 23.55
CA ARG A 932 -13.33 21.82 23.16
C ARG A 932 -13.14 22.01 21.64
N LEU A 933 -13.90 22.92 21.03
CA LEU A 933 -13.88 23.17 19.58
C LEU A 933 -14.07 24.64 19.23
N ILE A 934 -13.90 24.96 17.95
CA ILE A 934 -14.14 26.25 17.31
C ILE A 934 -15.14 26.07 16.16
N PHE A 935 -16.22 26.86 16.13
CA PHE A 935 -17.05 27.05 14.94
C PHE A 935 -16.39 28.06 14.01
N PHE A 936 -16.40 27.81 12.71
CA PHE A 936 -15.89 28.75 11.71
C PHE A 936 -16.70 28.70 10.41
N GLN A 937 -16.60 29.77 9.63
CA GLN A 937 -17.02 29.79 8.22
C GLN A 937 -15.80 29.94 7.32
N GLU A 938 -15.86 29.34 6.14
CA GLU A 938 -14.96 29.69 5.04
C GLU A 938 -15.32 31.11 4.57
N GLY A 939 -14.32 31.98 4.49
CA GLY A 939 -14.46 33.32 3.93
C GLY A 939 -14.62 33.31 2.41
N GLU A 940 -14.62 34.49 1.81
CA GLU A 940 -14.77 34.63 0.36
C GLU A 940 -13.72 33.80 -0.39
N VAL A 941 -14.18 33.11 -1.44
CA VAL A 941 -13.33 32.26 -2.28
C VAL A 941 -12.43 33.13 -3.14
N ILE A 942 -11.16 33.18 -2.78
CA ILE A 942 -10.13 33.94 -3.49
C ILE A 942 -9.89 33.23 -4.83
N LYS A 943 -10.13 33.95 -5.93
CA LYS A 943 -9.97 33.44 -7.29
C LYS A 943 -8.88 34.20 -8.03
N ASP A 944 -8.22 33.51 -8.97
CA ASP A 944 -7.34 34.15 -9.93
C ASP A 944 -8.14 35.04 -10.90
N PRO A 945 -7.79 36.33 -11.07
CA PRO A 945 -8.54 37.25 -11.92
C PRO A 945 -8.32 37.06 -13.43
N LYS A 946 -7.35 36.22 -13.85
CA LYS A 946 -7.06 35.90 -15.26
C LYS A 946 -7.59 34.53 -15.69
N THR A 947 -7.56 33.53 -14.81
CA THR A 947 -8.04 32.16 -15.12
C THR A 947 -9.36 31.78 -14.44
N GLY A 948 -9.81 32.51 -13.43
CA GLY A 948 -10.99 32.16 -12.62
C GLY A 948 -10.78 30.98 -11.67
N GLU A 949 -9.56 30.44 -11.60
CA GLU A 949 -9.17 29.31 -10.75
C GLU A 949 -9.33 29.64 -9.26
N ILE A 950 -9.76 28.67 -8.46
CA ILE A 950 -9.98 28.82 -7.02
C ILE A 950 -8.67 28.59 -6.27
N LEU A 951 -8.26 29.59 -5.48
CA LEU A 951 -7.02 29.59 -4.69
C LEU A 951 -7.25 29.21 -3.22
N GLY A 952 -8.51 28.93 -2.87
CA GLY A 952 -9.00 28.69 -1.51
C GLY A 952 -9.60 29.95 -0.86
N SER A 953 -9.69 29.94 0.46
CA SER A 953 -10.24 31.02 1.29
C SER A 953 -9.53 31.08 2.65
N ASP A 954 -9.63 32.20 3.35
CA ASP A 954 -9.29 32.31 4.78
C ASP A 954 -10.48 31.83 5.65
N SER A 955 -10.24 31.55 6.93
CA SER A 955 -11.26 31.15 7.90
C SER A 955 -11.69 32.32 8.80
N GLN A 956 -12.98 32.43 9.10
CA GLN A 956 -13.49 33.30 10.17
C GLN A 956 -14.02 32.46 11.33
N GLU A 957 -13.39 32.56 12.51
CA GLU A 957 -13.92 32.02 13.76
C GLU A 957 -15.22 32.73 14.18
N LEU A 958 -16.20 31.94 14.62
CA LEU A 958 -17.52 32.38 15.04
C LEU A 958 -17.74 32.24 16.56
N GLY A 959 -17.02 31.29 17.18
CA GLY A 959 -16.95 31.09 18.62
C GLY A 959 -16.58 29.66 19.02
N ALA A 960 -16.31 29.44 20.31
CA ALA A 960 -15.92 28.14 20.86
C ALA A 960 -17.10 27.36 21.48
N ALA A 961 -16.92 26.04 21.63
CA ALA A 961 -17.86 25.15 22.33
C ALA A 961 -17.15 24.00 23.05
N SER A 962 -17.92 23.29 23.89
CA SER A 962 -17.54 22.01 24.50
C SER A 962 -18.57 20.93 24.16
N ILE A 963 -18.13 19.68 24.03
CA ILE A 963 -19.03 18.57 23.71
C ILE A 963 -19.73 18.07 24.98
N GLN A 964 -21.05 18.16 25.00
CA GLN A 964 -21.87 17.74 26.15
C GLN A 964 -22.45 16.35 25.96
N LYS A 965 -22.96 16.04 24.76
CA LYS A 965 -23.56 14.76 24.43
C LYS A 965 -23.13 14.28 23.05
N LEU A 966 -22.70 13.03 23.01
CA LEU A 966 -22.36 12.26 21.82
C LEU A 966 -23.60 11.31 21.50
N MET A 967 -23.87 10.84 20.25
CA MET A 967 -25.10 10.04 19.90
C MET A 967 -25.35 8.78 18.89
N PRO A 968 -24.56 7.85 18.18
CA PRO A 968 -23.29 7.61 17.27
C PRO A 968 -22.42 8.23 15.98
N LYS A 969 -22.50 9.04 14.82
CA LYS A 969 -23.30 9.89 13.80
C LYS A 969 -23.42 11.47 13.88
N MET A 970 -23.85 12.09 14.96
CA MET A 970 -23.87 13.52 15.28
C MET A 970 -23.82 13.79 16.82
N SER A 971 -23.11 14.84 17.28
CA SER A 971 -23.04 15.25 18.70
C SER A 971 -23.56 16.66 18.91
N TYR A 972 -23.82 16.94 20.19
CA TYR A 972 -24.37 18.18 20.71
C TYR A 972 -23.22 18.94 21.39
N ALA A 973 -22.72 19.94 20.69
CA ALA A 973 -21.80 20.92 21.22
C ALA A 973 -22.60 22.03 21.91
N MET A 974 -22.23 22.35 23.15
CA MET A 974 -22.73 23.51 23.89
C MET A 974 -21.73 24.66 23.71
N PRO A 975 -22.11 25.77 23.05
CA PRO A 975 -21.26 26.93 22.93
C PRO A 975 -20.81 27.47 24.29
N SER A 976 -19.56 27.93 24.37
CA SER A 976 -19.01 28.53 25.58
C SER A 976 -19.62 29.90 25.91
N ASP A 977 -20.32 30.51 24.95
CA ASP A 977 -21.11 31.73 25.07
C ASP A 977 -22.38 31.60 24.23
N ALA A 978 -23.53 31.99 24.80
CA ALA A 978 -24.82 31.99 24.11
C ALA A 978 -24.85 32.95 22.91
N ALA A 979 -24.02 34.00 22.89
CA ALA A 979 -23.89 34.93 21.77
C ALA A 979 -23.26 34.31 20.51
N VAL A 980 -22.80 33.05 20.56
CA VAL A 980 -22.35 32.28 19.40
C VAL A 980 -23.54 31.75 18.59
N LEU A 981 -24.61 31.29 19.25
CA LEU A 981 -25.77 30.65 18.60
C LEU A 981 -26.38 31.44 17.43
N PRO A 982 -26.68 32.76 17.53
CA PRO A 982 -27.27 33.51 16.43
C PRO A 982 -26.29 33.78 15.26
N LYS A 983 -25.02 33.38 15.36
CA LYS A 983 -24.01 33.49 14.29
C LYS A 983 -23.87 32.19 13.48
N LEU A 984 -24.58 31.12 13.84
CA LEU A 984 -24.40 29.79 13.24
C LEU A 984 -25.55 29.43 12.29
N ASN A 985 -25.25 28.59 11.31
CA ASN A 985 -26.21 27.90 10.44
C ASN A 985 -25.62 26.56 9.95
N GLU A 986 -26.42 25.77 9.22
CA GLU A 986 -26.11 24.41 8.77
C GLU A 986 -25.07 24.34 7.61
N SER A 987 -24.52 25.48 7.17
CA SER A 987 -23.38 25.53 6.23
C SER A 987 -22.02 25.68 6.92
N HIS A 988 -22.00 26.03 8.21
CA HIS A 988 -20.77 26.36 8.92
C HIS A 988 -19.96 25.12 9.35
N LYS A 989 -18.66 25.30 9.46
CA LYS A 989 -17.68 24.28 9.81
C LYS A 989 -17.35 24.32 11.30
N VAL A 990 -16.72 23.25 11.78
CA VAL A 990 -16.10 23.17 13.11
C VAL A 990 -14.70 22.61 12.99
N VAL A 991 -13.77 23.09 13.80
CA VAL A 991 -12.48 22.43 14.04
C VAL A 991 -12.34 22.14 15.52
N MET A 992 -11.89 20.95 15.88
CA MET A 992 -11.68 20.61 17.29
C MET A 992 -10.36 21.15 17.79
N LYS A 993 -10.34 21.70 19.01
CA LYS A 993 -9.12 22.16 19.68
C LYS A 993 -8.20 21.00 20.05
#